data_AF-A0A8M1N7G6-F1
#
_entry.id   AF-A0A8M1N7G6-F1
#
_cell.length_a   1.000
_cell.length_b   1.000
_cell.length_c   1.000
_cell.angle_alpha   90.00
_cell.angle_beta   90.00
_cell.angle_gamma   90.00
#
_symmetry.space_group_name_H-M   'P 1'
#
loop_
_entity.id
_entity.type
_entity.pdbx_description
1 polymer ?
#
loop_
_entity_poly.entity_id
_entity_poly.type
_entity_poly.pdbx_seq_one_letter_code
_entity_poly.pdbx_strand_id
1 'polypeptide(L)'
;MNNQIETAQCFSDNISQVSVTISDFSDEILLNILRFIPSHDLILNVSRVCRKLRTLCLDKSLRVHVHLHKEYTANDDAVKQLLKVISADIQTLNLNGCYWLAGSTVDQVTRCKSLVSLDLSGCRLTSVRLSHLLSSLSSLKSLALDVGPGFDLHQLSAEGKSALARLQELKQTLLTPSYGVVPCCSALRRLHLYLEASEVWREAGGCAQLMVGQSSVPHYQNLRWFSARLAPGEVNRTLLALYLAVFSMRVPEGLAGLVLSVPGPAPPRPVAMTALMESMASTVGNTVSALQLPRTWLDGAILGRVLAHGCPAYLNVSRCSSPGFNPLHVLLSAGRDLTPLRSLNLRGCGRGPLSESCGKGDEEMDTDSVKALAECCPHLNHLNLSATHYHHNLSTGQDGHLCGTLGRLTGLCSLALPVCALAQSPPTQINNQDSNTDLASRSLLLGLKKTTRIGVPTYRPTSEIAVGQGEERTDRGLCIQPLLQGCPYLVELELIGAGFSSAMPRNEPAIRKDPAACSWSYSVGDGELAALGGMKFLRKLTLAHLPGVLKGTGLIELLQGCKDLHSLSLANLGSLKTMNYTQALLEALSYCTQVRDLRLEQPYFNANAAFFEALSQCGQLRRLCLVSRHGTFQPAAVTAFMQSCSDVIMCHMFMGGTLVACKTLQKTLLDSFSVSRPALSVVIYPLLHEDLAHVIRGMPLCHLDEMTLFKSRVAEEPMSR
;
A
#
# COMPACT_ATOMS: atom_id res chain seq x y z
N MET A 1 -34.10 6.79 -56.67
CA MET A 1 -35.14 7.57 -55.96
C MET A 1 -34.43 8.60 -55.12
N ASN A 2 -34.60 9.87 -55.49
CA ASN A 2 -33.94 11.02 -54.89
C ASN A 2 -34.50 11.26 -53.49
N ASN A 3 -33.82 10.79 -52.44
CA ASN A 3 -34.06 11.29 -51.09
C ASN A 3 -32.98 12.32 -50.81
N GLN A 4 -33.39 13.57 -51.02
CA GLN A 4 -32.68 14.78 -50.65
C GLN A 4 -32.28 14.68 -49.18
N ILE A 5 -30.97 14.71 -48.95
CA ILE A 5 -30.39 14.92 -47.64
C ILE A 5 -30.86 16.32 -47.22
N GLU A 6 -31.85 16.36 -46.33
CA GLU A 6 -32.23 17.57 -45.61
C GLU A 6 -30.98 18.11 -44.93
N THR A 7 -30.39 19.12 -45.56
CA THR A 7 -29.41 20.01 -44.93
C THR A 7 -30.09 20.59 -43.71
N ALA A 8 -29.77 20.04 -42.54
CA ALA A 8 -30.06 20.63 -41.26
C ALA A 8 -29.46 22.03 -41.24
N GLN A 9 -30.28 23.01 -41.63
CA GLN A 9 -30.04 24.42 -41.40
C GLN A 9 -29.94 24.56 -39.89
N CYS A 10 -28.71 24.54 -39.39
CA CYS A 10 -28.39 25.04 -38.07
C CYS A 10 -28.90 26.48 -38.04
N PHE A 11 -30.04 26.67 -37.40
CA PHE A 11 -30.55 27.99 -37.06
C PHE A 11 -29.40 28.73 -36.38
N SER A 12 -28.89 29.73 -37.08
CA SER A 12 -27.94 30.71 -36.57
C SER A 12 -28.69 31.61 -35.60
N ASP A 13 -29.14 31.05 -34.48
CA ASP A 13 -29.50 31.85 -33.33
C ASP A 13 -28.20 32.44 -32.82
N ASN A 14 -28.18 33.76 -32.89
CA ASN A 14 -27.10 34.67 -32.60
C ASN A 14 -26.82 34.65 -31.08
N ILE A 15 -26.44 33.48 -30.55
CA ILE A 15 -25.88 33.34 -29.22
C ILE A 15 -24.52 34.01 -29.33
N SER A 16 -24.49 35.29 -29.03
CA SER A 16 -23.30 36.03 -28.66
C SER A 16 -22.47 35.12 -27.76
N GLN A 17 -21.39 34.56 -28.31
CA GLN A 17 -20.42 33.78 -27.56
C GLN A 17 -19.75 34.75 -26.59
N VAL A 18 -20.39 34.98 -25.44
CA VAL A 18 -19.80 35.72 -24.33
C VAL A 18 -18.62 34.87 -23.89
N SER A 19 -17.41 35.27 -24.29
CA SER A 19 -16.19 34.58 -23.90
C SER A 19 -16.05 34.69 -22.39
N VAL A 20 -16.34 33.60 -21.67
CA VAL A 20 -16.13 33.53 -20.23
C VAL A 20 -14.64 33.62 -19.97
N THR A 21 -14.23 34.64 -19.23
CA THR A 21 -12.86 34.88 -18.79
C THR A 21 -12.69 34.43 -17.34
N ILE A 22 -11.43 34.31 -16.90
CA ILE A 22 -11.11 34.00 -15.50
C ILE A 22 -11.66 35.06 -14.52
N SER A 23 -11.90 36.28 -15.00
CA SER A 23 -12.49 37.35 -14.22
C SER A 23 -13.94 37.06 -13.82
N ASP A 24 -14.65 36.23 -14.61
CA ASP A 24 -16.08 35.94 -14.43
C ASP A 24 -16.35 34.85 -13.37
N PHE A 25 -15.33 34.02 -13.05
CA PHE A 25 -15.44 33.05 -11.96
C PHE A 25 -15.35 33.73 -10.59
N SER A 26 -16.09 33.27 -9.59
CA SER A 26 -15.91 33.76 -8.23
C SER A 26 -14.55 33.33 -7.67
N ASP A 27 -14.02 34.13 -6.74
CA ASP A 27 -12.76 33.84 -6.07
C ASP A 27 -12.81 32.49 -5.32
N GLU A 28 -13.95 32.15 -4.73
CA GLU A 28 -14.16 30.88 -4.03
C GLU A 28 -14.02 29.66 -4.94
N ILE A 29 -14.60 29.72 -6.16
CA ILE A 29 -14.48 28.63 -7.13
C ILE A 29 -13.01 28.48 -7.56
N LEU A 30 -12.34 29.60 -7.85
CA LEU A 30 -10.94 29.58 -8.24
C LEU A 30 -10.04 29.05 -7.12
N LEU A 31 -10.25 29.45 -5.86
CA LEU A 31 -9.49 28.91 -4.72
C LEU A 31 -9.67 27.40 -4.57
N ASN A 32 -10.89 26.89 -4.76
CA ASN A 32 -11.16 25.46 -4.74
C ASN A 32 -10.41 24.71 -5.85
N ILE A 33 -10.27 25.30 -7.03
CA ILE A 33 -9.47 24.74 -8.14
C ILE A 33 -7.97 24.80 -7.80
N LEU A 34 -7.48 25.97 -7.37
CA LEU A 34 -6.06 26.20 -7.09
C LEU A 34 -5.52 25.31 -5.98
N ARG A 35 -6.34 24.88 -5.02
CA ARG A 35 -5.95 23.94 -3.96
C ARG A 35 -5.40 22.60 -4.47
N PHE A 36 -5.71 22.21 -5.71
CA PHE A 36 -5.22 20.97 -6.32
C PHE A 36 -3.92 21.15 -7.11
N ILE A 37 -3.40 22.38 -7.23
CA ILE A 37 -2.16 22.67 -7.92
C ILE A 37 -0.99 22.62 -6.92
N PRO A 38 0.16 22.00 -7.28
CA PRO A 38 1.38 22.01 -6.46
C PRO A 38 1.76 23.41 -5.96
N SER A 39 2.20 23.51 -4.70
CA SER A 39 2.45 24.81 -4.07
C SER A 39 3.56 25.62 -4.77
N HIS A 40 4.61 24.94 -5.25
CA HIS A 40 5.67 25.60 -6.00
C HIS A 40 5.16 26.16 -7.33
N ASP A 41 4.31 25.44 -8.03
CA ASP A 41 3.77 25.83 -9.33
C ASP A 41 2.76 26.99 -9.20
N LEU A 42 1.93 26.96 -8.15
CA LEU A 42 1.06 28.07 -7.78
C LEU A 42 1.82 29.39 -7.67
N ILE A 43 2.91 29.39 -6.90
CA ILE A 43 3.66 30.60 -6.60
C ILE A 43 4.58 31.01 -7.75
N LEU A 44 5.21 30.07 -8.44
CA LEU A 44 6.23 30.39 -9.44
C LEU A 44 5.66 30.61 -10.84
N ASN A 45 4.55 29.96 -11.19
CA ASN A 45 3.98 30.00 -12.53
C ASN A 45 2.56 30.57 -12.54
N VAL A 46 1.62 29.98 -11.80
CA VAL A 46 0.20 30.39 -11.84
C VAL A 46 0.01 31.85 -11.41
N SER A 47 0.73 32.28 -10.36
CA SER A 47 0.68 33.66 -9.87
C SER A 47 1.13 34.71 -10.90
N ARG A 48 1.82 34.29 -11.97
CA ARG A 48 2.33 35.19 -13.01
C ARG A 48 1.40 35.33 -14.20
N VAL A 49 0.36 34.49 -14.30
CA VAL A 49 -0.55 34.46 -15.45
C VAL A 49 -1.40 35.73 -15.54
N CYS A 50 -2.01 36.17 -14.42
CA CYS A 50 -2.80 37.40 -14.38
C CYS A 50 -2.88 37.99 -12.96
N ARG A 51 -3.33 39.24 -12.84
CA ARG A 51 -3.44 39.94 -11.55
C ARG A 51 -4.38 39.21 -10.58
N LYS A 52 -5.50 38.68 -11.05
CA LYS A 52 -6.48 37.98 -10.21
C LYS A 52 -5.87 36.71 -9.60
N LEU A 53 -5.29 35.85 -10.43
CA LEU A 53 -4.60 34.64 -9.96
C LEU A 53 -3.42 34.97 -9.05
N ARG A 54 -2.68 36.05 -9.32
CA ARG A 54 -1.63 36.52 -8.43
C ARG A 54 -2.14 36.78 -7.02
N THR A 55 -3.27 37.48 -6.90
CA THR A 55 -3.91 37.76 -5.61
C THR A 55 -4.38 36.47 -4.94
N LEU A 56 -5.05 35.58 -5.68
CA LEU A 56 -5.58 34.33 -5.13
C LEU A 56 -4.49 33.34 -4.71
N CYS A 57 -3.38 33.24 -5.45
CA CYS A 57 -2.23 32.43 -5.05
C CYS A 57 -1.57 32.93 -3.76
N LEU A 58 -1.80 34.20 -3.40
CA LEU A 58 -1.40 34.79 -2.14
C LEU A 58 -2.49 34.71 -1.06
N ASP A 59 -3.57 33.97 -1.29
CA ASP A 59 -4.54 33.71 -0.24
C ASP A 59 -3.95 32.83 0.87
N LYS A 60 -4.43 33.00 2.11
CA LYS A 60 -3.95 32.21 3.25
C LYS A 60 -4.34 30.74 3.13
N SER A 61 -5.53 30.43 2.61
CA SER A 61 -6.02 29.06 2.50
C SER A 61 -5.12 28.16 1.65
N LEU A 62 -4.35 28.73 0.71
CA LEU A 62 -3.42 28.00 -0.17
C LEU A 62 -1.98 27.92 0.37
N ARG A 63 -1.61 28.76 1.34
CA ARG A 63 -0.22 28.95 1.78
C ARG A 63 0.08 28.47 3.19
N VAL A 64 -0.96 28.32 4.02
CA VAL A 64 -0.83 27.87 5.42
C VAL A 64 -0.38 26.40 5.50
N HIS A 65 -0.84 25.56 4.58
CA HIS A 65 -0.48 24.14 4.50
C HIS A 65 0.24 23.85 3.18
N VAL A 66 1.55 23.65 3.25
CA VAL A 66 2.40 23.38 2.10
C VAL A 66 2.83 21.91 2.11
N HIS A 67 2.47 21.19 1.06
CA HIS A 67 2.77 19.76 0.92
C HIS A 67 3.66 19.53 -0.29
N LEU A 68 4.96 19.30 -0.07
CA LEU A 68 5.92 18.96 -1.13
C LEU A 68 6.13 17.44 -1.27
N HIS A 69 5.51 16.65 -0.38
CA HIS A 69 5.49 15.19 -0.49
C HIS A 69 4.94 14.75 -1.86
N LYS A 70 5.73 13.94 -2.59
CA LYS A 70 5.43 13.46 -3.96
C LYS A 70 5.38 14.55 -5.04
N GLU A 71 5.81 15.78 -4.75
CA GLU A 71 6.05 16.82 -5.77
C GLU A 71 7.42 16.62 -6.43
N TYR A 72 7.61 15.49 -7.12
CA TYR A 72 8.92 15.08 -7.66
C TYR A 72 9.51 16.01 -8.72
N THR A 73 8.70 16.93 -9.28
CA THR A 73 9.16 17.97 -10.22
C THR A 73 9.80 19.17 -9.52
N ALA A 74 9.58 19.34 -8.21
CA ALA A 74 10.12 20.45 -7.45
C ALA A 74 11.62 20.24 -7.19
N ASN A 75 12.46 21.08 -7.80
CA ASN A 75 13.91 21.09 -7.57
C ASN A 75 14.30 22.04 -6.42
N ASP A 76 15.58 22.04 -6.06
CA ASP A 76 16.09 22.88 -4.97
C ASP A 76 15.81 24.38 -5.16
N ASP A 77 15.96 24.92 -6.38
CA ASP A 77 15.70 26.35 -6.62
C ASP A 77 14.22 26.67 -6.47
N ALA A 78 13.33 25.85 -7.05
CA ALA A 78 11.89 26.03 -6.95
C ALA A 78 11.43 26.05 -5.49
N VAL A 79 11.92 25.12 -4.66
CA VAL A 79 11.58 25.07 -3.23
C VAL A 79 12.18 26.26 -2.48
N LYS A 80 13.42 26.66 -2.78
CA LYS A 80 14.05 27.86 -2.18
C LYS A 80 13.26 29.12 -2.50
N GLN A 81 12.83 29.31 -3.74
CA GLN A 81 12.02 30.46 -4.16
C GLN A 81 10.62 30.42 -3.50
N LEU A 82 9.97 29.25 -3.46
CA LEU A 82 8.70 29.07 -2.76
C LEU A 82 8.81 29.55 -1.30
N LEU A 83 9.75 28.98 -0.53
CA LEU A 83 9.94 29.33 0.87
C LEU A 83 10.35 30.80 1.04
N LYS A 84 11.12 31.37 0.11
CA LYS A 84 11.46 32.80 0.11
C LYS A 84 10.21 33.69 0.03
N VAL A 85 9.23 33.31 -0.78
CA VAL A 85 8.04 34.14 -1.04
C VAL A 85 6.99 33.98 0.06
N ILE A 86 6.74 32.76 0.54
CA ILE A 86 5.56 32.48 1.39
C ILE A 86 5.89 32.04 2.83
N SER A 87 7.17 31.98 3.23
CA SER A 87 7.58 31.44 4.55
C SER A 87 6.86 32.05 5.75
N ALA A 88 6.50 33.32 5.73
CA ALA A 88 5.83 33.98 6.85
C ALA A 88 4.44 33.37 7.17
N ASP A 89 3.75 32.82 6.17
CA ASP A 89 2.38 32.32 6.28
C ASP A 89 2.30 30.81 6.54
N ILE A 90 3.38 30.06 6.31
CA ILE A 90 3.37 28.59 6.44
C ILE A 90 3.26 28.18 7.91
N GLN A 91 2.24 27.36 8.22
CA GLN A 91 2.05 26.73 9.54
C GLN A 91 2.28 25.22 9.50
N THR A 92 2.02 24.57 8.38
CA THR A 92 2.31 23.16 8.16
C THR A 92 3.18 23.00 6.92
N LEU A 93 4.33 22.34 7.07
CA LEU A 93 5.24 22.03 5.98
C LEU A 93 5.54 20.54 5.96
N ASN A 94 5.18 19.87 4.87
CA ASN A 94 5.44 18.46 4.67
C ASN A 94 6.48 18.26 3.56
N LEU A 95 7.70 17.88 3.95
CA LEU A 95 8.82 17.49 3.08
C LEU A 95 9.05 15.96 3.10
N ASN A 96 8.09 15.16 3.60
CA ASN A 96 8.24 13.72 3.71
C ASN A 96 8.66 13.08 2.39
N GLY A 97 9.71 12.27 2.42
CA GLY A 97 10.22 11.57 1.25
C GLY A 97 10.87 12.47 0.20
N CYS A 98 11.17 13.74 0.51
CA CYS A 98 11.90 14.65 -0.38
C CYS A 98 13.43 14.38 -0.33
N TYR A 99 13.82 13.12 -0.57
CA TYR A 99 15.22 12.64 -0.46
C TYR A 99 16.18 13.28 -1.48
N TRP A 100 15.62 13.85 -2.55
CA TRP A 100 16.38 14.50 -3.61
C TRP A 100 16.76 15.95 -3.30
N LEU A 101 16.10 16.59 -2.34
CA LEU A 101 16.42 17.95 -1.95
C LEU A 101 17.74 17.99 -1.18
N ALA A 102 18.56 18.99 -1.50
CA ALA A 102 19.81 19.23 -0.82
C ALA A 102 19.57 19.72 0.62
N GLY A 103 20.52 19.43 1.53
CA GLY A 103 20.46 19.93 2.91
C GLY A 103 20.33 21.45 3.01
N SER A 104 20.97 22.19 2.09
CA SER A 104 20.88 23.67 2.02
C SER A 104 19.46 24.18 1.73
N THR A 105 18.63 23.37 1.08
CA THR A 105 17.22 23.68 0.81
C THR A 105 16.39 23.49 2.06
N VAL A 106 16.64 22.41 2.81
CA VAL A 106 16.01 22.16 4.13
C VAL A 106 16.36 23.28 5.12
N ASP A 107 17.57 23.85 5.05
CA ASP A 107 17.97 24.97 5.90
C ASP A 107 17.07 26.21 5.72
N GLN A 108 16.43 26.39 4.55
CA GLN A 108 15.49 27.49 4.30
C GLN A 108 14.19 27.40 5.13
N VAL A 109 13.88 26.23 5.69
CA VAL A 109 12.70 26.05 6.56
C VAL A 109 12.79 26.96 7.79
N THR A 110 13.99 27.35 8.23
CA THR A 110 14.20 28.32 9.33
C THR A 110 13.52 29.67 9.13
N ARG A 111 13.14 30.02 7.90
CA ARG A 111 12.42 31.25 7.57
C ARG A 111 10.94 31.19 7.98
N CYS A 112 10.39 29.98 8.13
CA CYS A 112 8.98 29.74 8.43
C CYS A 112 8.70 29.90 9.93
N LYS A 113 8.73 31.13 10.45
CA LYS A 113 8.62 31.40 11.90
C LYS A 113 7.27 31.02 12.51
N SER A 114 6.23 30.95 11.69
CA SER A 114 4.86 30.57 12.06
C SER A 114 4.63 29.04 12.07
N LEU A 115 5.67 28.24 11.80
CA LEU A 115 5.53 26.80 11.61
C LEU A 115 5.15 26.08 12.91
N VAL A 116 4.06 25.33 12.84
CA VAL A 116 3.50 24.52 13.93
C VAL A 116 3.74 23.03 13.70
N SER A 117 3.73 22.58 12.44
CA SER A 117 3.94 21.19 12.06
C SER A 117 4.96 21.06 10.94
N LEU A 118 5.95 20.18 11.12
CA LEU A 118 7.06 19.96 10.20
C LEU A 118 7.34 18.47 10.02
N ASP A 119 7.28 17.98 8.78
CA ASP A 119 7.72 16.63 8.43
C ASP A 119 8.97 16.69 7.56
N LEU A 120 10.09 16.17 8.08
CA LEU A 120 11.41 16.05 7.42
C LEU A 120 11.82 14.58 7.22
N SER A 121 10.91 13.62 7.38
CA SER A 121 11.21 12.20 7.21
C SER A 121 11.72 11.95 5.78
N GLY A 122 12.79 11.18 5.61
CA GLY A 122 13.44 10.95 4.32
C GLY A 122 14.31 12.11 3.78
N CYS A 123 14.45 13.22 4.51
CA CYS A 123 15.36 14.31 4.14
C CYS A 123 16.75 14.17 4.78
N ARG A 124 17.75 14.87 4.22
CA ARG A 124 19.13 14.87 4.74
C ARG A 124 19.28 15.77 5.97
N LEU A 125 19.07 15.19 7.14
CA LEU A 125 19.12 15.88 8.44
C LEU A 125 20.29 15.42 9.30
N THR A 126 21.09 16.37 9.78
CA THR A 126 22.14 16.15 10.80
C THR A 126 21.70 16.75 12.14
N SER A 127 22.35 16.36 13.24
CA SER A 127 22.06 16.93 14.57
C SER A 127 22.23 18.46 14.61
N VAL A 128 23.30 18.98 14.00
CA VAL A 128 23.55 20.43 13.92
C VAL A 128 22.45 21.14 13.13
N ARG A 129 22.04 20.60 11.98
CA ARG A 129 20.95 21.17 11.18
C ARG A 129 19.64 21.16 11.96
N LEU A 130 19.33 20.05 12.63
CA LEU A 130 18.14 19.95 13.48
C LEU A 130 18.18 21.01 14.60
N SER A 131 19.32 21.18 15.27
CA SER A 131 19.48 22.21 16.30
C SER A 131 19.16 23.60 15.77
N HIS A 132 19.72 23.95 14.61
CA HIS A 132 19.49 25.24 13.98
C HIS A 132 18.02 25.44 13.60
N LEU A 133 17.37 24.43 13.01
CA LEU A 133 15.95 24.44 12.71
C LEU A 133 15.11 24.68 13.97
N LEU A 134 15.31 23.87 15.00
CA LEU A 134 14.53 23.95 16.24
C LEU A 134 14.71 25.27 16.98
N SER A 135 15.92 25.82 17.01
CA SER A 135 16.19 27.14 17.60
C SER A 135 15.41 28.28 16.92
N SER A 136 15.12 28.12 15.63
CA SER A 136 14.42 29.10 14.81
C SER A 136 12.89 28.99 14.83
N LEU A 137 12.36 27.81 15.17
CA LEU A 137 10.94 27.44 15.03
C LEU A 137 10.27 27.38 16.41
N SER A 138 10.10 28.54 17.04
CA SER A 138 9.58 28.65 18.40
C SER A 138 8.13 28.12 18.53
N SER A 139 7.32 28.18 17.48
CA SER A 139 5.92 27.75 17.50
C SER A 139 5.70 26.25 17.26
N LEU A 140 6.76 25.48 16.97
CA LEU A 140 6.64 24.08 16.56
C LEU A 140 5.99 23.20 17.65
N LYS A 141 5.06 22.35 17.24
CA LYS A 141 4.30 21.40 18.08
C LYS A 141 4.31 19.97 17.55
N SER A 142 4.47 19.78 16.23
CA SER A 142 4.58 18.48 15.60
C SER A 142 5.86 18.41 14.77
N LEU A 143 6.62 17.32 14.93
CA LEU A 143 7.86 17.08 14.20
C LEU A 143 7.94 15.63 13.72
N ALA A 144 8.34 15.42 12.47
CA ALA A 144 8.73 14.12 11.95
C ALA A 144 10.15 14.17 11.38
N LEU A 145 10.99 13.18 11.72
CA LEU A 145 12.40 13.13 11.29
C LEU A 145 12.98 11.72 11.23
N ASP A 146 14.13 11.58 10.58
CA ASP A 146 14.92 10.36 10.60
C ASP A 146 16.13 10.51 11.53
N VAL A 147 16.39 9.50 12.35
CA VAL A 147 17.53 9.38 13.25
C VAL A 147 18.44 8.28 12.73
N GLY A 148 19.55 8.69 12.12
CA GLY A 148 20.53 7.80 11.52
C GLY A 148 21.86 7.72 12.28
N PRO A 149 22.80 6.91 11.76
CA PRO A 149 24.17 6.86 12.28
C PRO A 149 24.82 8.25 12.32
N GLY A 150 25.52 8.56 13.41
CA GLY A 150 26.16 9.87 13.61
C GLY A 150 25.22 10.95 14.20
N PHE A 151 23.94 10.65 14.43
CA PHE A 151 23.07 11.55 15.18
C PHE A 151 23.49 11.58 16.66
N ASP A 152 23.83 12.78 17.14
CA ASP A 152 24.19 13.06 18.52
C ASP A 152 23.24 14.10 19.14
N LEU A 153 22.59 13.73 20.24
CA LEU A 153 21.68 14.57 21.00
C LEU A 153 22.40 15.72 21.72
N HIS A 154 23.69 15.56 22.03
CA HIS A 154 24.48 16.57 22.72
C HIS A 154 24.81 17.79 21.84
N GLN A 155 24.76 17.62 20.51
CA GLN A 155 24.94 18.71 19.55
C GLN A 155 23.71 19.63 19.44
N LEU A 156 22.60 19.29 20.10
CA LEU A 156 21.44 20.17 20.19
C LEU A 156 21.70 21.29 21.20
N SER A 157 21.45 22.53 20.77
CA SER A 157 21.48 23.71 21.64
C SER A 157 20.41 23.66 22.72
N ALA A 158 20.53 24.51 23.74
CA ALA A 158 19.55 24.63 24.80
C ALA A 158 18.16 25.02 24.26
N GLU A 159 18.11 25.92 23.29
CA GLU A 159 16.89 26.33 22.59
C GLU A 159 16.29 25.17 21.80
N GLY A 160 17.13 24.38 21.12
CA GLY A 160 16.69 23.19 20.41
C GLY A 160 16.06 22.15 21.33
N LYS A 161 16.67 21.86 22.48
CA LYS A 161 16.12 20.96 23.50
C LYS A 161 14.83 21.52 24.11
N SER A 162 14.76 22.83 24.37
CA SER A 162 13.55 23.51 24.83
C SER A 162 12.40 23.43 23.81
N ALA A 163 12.71 23.50 22.51
CA ALA A 163 11.73 23.29 21.46
C ALA A 163 11.19 21.85 21.47
N LEU A 164 12.06 20.84 21.58
CA LEU A 164 11.67 19.44 21.69
C LEU A 164 10.77 19.18 22.91
N ALA A 165 11.06 19.80 24.06
CA ALA A 165 10.29 19.64 25.29
C ALA A 165 8.82 20.09 25.16
N ARG A 166 8.54 20.98 24.21
CA ARG A 166 7.21 21.54 23.94
C ARG A 166 6.44 20.80 22.84
N LEU A 167 7.05 19.82 22.17
CA LEU A 167 6.40 19.03 21.14
C LEU A 167 5.25 18.21 21.74
N GLN A 168 4.14 18.17 21.03
CA GLN A 168 2.96 17.38 21.35
C GLN A 168 2.87 16.13 20.49
N GLU A 169 3.46 16.16 19.29
CA GLU A 169 3.49 15.03 18.37
C GLU A 169 4.92 14.84 17.84
N LEU A 170 5.39 13.61 17.88
CA LEU A 170 6.68 13.22 17.34
C LEU A 170 6.52 11.96 16.51
N LYS A 171 7.03 12.00 15.29
CA LYS A 171 7.29 10.83 14.45
C LYS A 171 8.79 10.70 14.24
N GLN A 172 9.34 9.52 14.46
CA GLN A 172 10.75 9.29 14.19
C GLN A 172 11.01 7.96 13.50
N THR A 173 11.81 8.02 12.45
CA THR A 173 12.38 6.85 11.77
C THR A 173 13.74 6.55 12.37
N LEU A 174 13.89 5.44 13.07
CA LEU A 174 15.13 5.03 13.71
C LEU A 174 15.90 4.08 12.80
N LEU A 175 16.94 4.59 12.12
CA LEU A 175 17.85 3.81 11.27
C LEU A 175 19.03 3.23 12.07
N THR A 176 19.16 3.62 13.34
CA THR A 176 20.17 3.13 14.30
C THR A 176 19.50 2.85 15.65
N PRO A 177 19.98 1.89 16.45
CA PRO A 177 19.41 1.61 17.77
C PRO A 177 19.68 2.76 18.75
N SER A 178 18.66 3.58 19.01
CA SER A 178 18.72 4.68 19.99
C SER A 178 17.31 5.09 20.44
N TYR A 179 17.22 5.96 21.45
CA TYR A 179 15.95 6.61 21.80
C TYR A 179 15.63 7.85 20.92
N GLY A 180 16.52 8.21 19.99
CA GLY A 180 16.42 9.42 19.20
C GLY A 180 16.26 10.67 20.07
N VAL A 181 15.28 11.50 19.75
CA VAL A 181 15.00 12.76 20.48
C VAL A 181 13.92 12.61 21.56
N VAL A 182 13.28 11.44 21.67
CA VAL A 182 12.15 11.20 22.59
C VAL A 182 12.45 11.59 24.04
N PRO A 183 13.65 11.33 24.60
CA PRO A 183 13.95 11.71 25.98
C PRO A 183 13.86 13.23 26.23
N CYS A 184 14.02 14.06 25.20
CA CYS A 184 13.87 15.51 25.30
C CYS A 184 12.41 15.99 25.15
N CYS A 185 11.44 15.10 24.90
CA CYS A 185 10.08 15.48 24.55
C CYS A 185 9.08 15.21 25.70
N SER A 186 9.08 16.07 26.71
CA SER A 186 8.26 15.90 27.93
C SER A 186 6.75 16.13 27.76
N ALA A 187 6.32 16.86 26.71
CA ALA A 187 4.92 17.21 26.48
C ALA A 187 4.19 16.32 25.46
N LEU A 188 4.80 15.19 25.06
CA LEU A 188 4.25 14.33 24.00
C LEU A 188 2.88 13.78 24.35
N ARG A 189 1.97 13.93 23.39
CA ARG A 189 0.64 13.31 23.36
C ARG A 189 0.55 12.22 22.30
N ARG A 190 1.37 12.29 21.26
CA ARG A 190 1.42 11.29 20.18
C ARG A 190 2.86 10.94 19.84
N LEU A 191 3.16 9.65 19.82
CA LEU A 191 4.45 9.11 19.45
C LEU A 191 4.29 8.07 18.35
N HIS A 192 5.00 8.28 17.24
CA HIS A 192 5.03 7.40 16.08
C HIS A 192 6.46 6.95 15.83
N LEU A 193 6.70 5.64 15.86
CA LEU A 193 8.02 5.05 15.69
C LEU A 193 8.07 4.22 14.42
N TYR A 194 9.11 4.42 13.61
CA TYR A 194 9.42 3.58 12.46
C TYR A 194 10.81 2.98 12.67
N LEU A 195 10.90 1.70 13.04
CA LEU A 195 12.14 1.05 13.47
C LEU A 195 12.78 0.30 12.30
N GLU A 196 13.87 0.86 11.78
CA GLU A 196 14.57 0.41 10.57
C GLU A 196 16.07 0.17 10.83
N ALA A 197 16.42 -0.15 12.08
CA ALA A 197 17.80 -0.38 12.45
C ALA A 197 18.37 -1.65 11.79
N SER A 198 19.62 -1.55 11.34
CA SER A 198 20.38 -2.65 10.73
C SER A 198 20.83 -3.70 11.77
N GLU A 199 20.94 -4.96 11.36
CA GLU A 199 21.49 -6.04 12.20
C GLU A 199 23.03 -6.03 12.29
N VAL A 200 23.74 -5.34 11.36
CA VAL A 200 25.23 -5.32 11.30
C VAL A 200 25.86 -4.80 12.60
N TRP A 201 25.11 -4.03 13.38
CA TRP A 201 25.54 -3.56 14.71
C TRP A 201 25.87 -4.69 15.71
N ARG A 202 25.46 -5.93 15.44
CA ARG A 202 25.81 -7.09 16.27
C ARG A 202 27.26 -7.55 16.08
N GLU A 203 27.88 -7.33 14.92
CA GLU A 203 29.28 -7.74 14.68
C GLU A 203 30.26 -6.94 15.54
N ALA A 204 29.88 -5.74 15.99
CA ALA A 204 30.64 -4.97 16.98
C ALA A 204 30.51 -5.51 18.42
N GLY A 205 30.08 -6.76 18.62
CA GLY A 205 30.12 -7.49 19.90
C GLY A 205 29.17 -7.00 21.00
N GLY A 206 28.47 -5.87 20.81
CA GLY A 206 27.57 -5.28 21.78
C GLY A 206 26.13 -5.75 21.58
N CYS A 207 25.58 -6.42 22.60
CA CYS A 207 24.15 -6.70 22.74
C CYS A 207 23.36 -5.38 22.62
N ALA A 208 22.84 -5.05 21.42
CA ALA A 208 22.12 -3.81 21.04
C ALA A 208 22.13 -2.72 22.13
N GLN A 209 23.33 -2.30 22.53
CA GLN A 209 23.50 -1.37 23.62
C GLN A 209 23.17 -0.04 22.96
N LEU A 210 22.02 0.54 23.31
CA LEU A 210 21.52 1.76 22.69
C LEU A 210 22.69 2.72 22.49
N MET A 211 23.00 3.02 21.23
CA MET A 211 24.01 4.01 20.92
C MET A 211 23.47 5.32 21.50
N VAL A 212 24.25 5.92 22.41
CA VAL A 212 24.03 7.17 23.17
C VAL A 212 23.53 6.98 24.61
N GLY A 213 24.44 7.30 25.55
CA GLY A 213 24.21 7.86 26.88
C GLY A 213 23.08 7.27 27.72
N GLN A 214 23.44 6.38 28.65
CA GLN A 214 22.60 6.12 29.83
C GLN A 214 22.34 7.43 30.58
N SER A 215 21.19 8.10 30.36
CA SER A 215 20.44 8.86 31.38
C SER A 215 19.35 9.74 30.77
N SER A 216 18.28 9.17 30.23
CA SER A 216 16.95 9.80 30.34
C SER A 216 15.86 8.84 29.88
N VAL A 217 15.01 8.44 30.82
CA VAL A 217 13.84 7.62 30.55
C VAL A 217 12.83 8.48 29.77
N PRO A 218 12.30 8.01 28.62
CA PRO A 218 11.22 8.67 27.90
C PRO A 218 10.05 9.10 28.80
N HIS A 219 9.47 10.28 28.53
CA HIS A 219 8.35 10.83 29.29
C HIS A 219 7.02 10.52 28.60
N TYR A 220 6.26 9.52 29.09
CA TYR A 220 4.97 9.13 28.50
C TYR A 220 3.74 9.59 29.27
N GLN A 221 3.88 10.47 30.27
CA GLN A 221 2.79 10.85 31.17
C GLN A 221 1.54 11.37 30.44
N ASN A 222 1.73 12.14 29.37
CA ASN A 222 0.64 12.79 28.63
C ASN A 222 0.25 12.03 27.35
N LEU A 223 0.82 10.83 27.14
CA LEU A 223 0.72 10.13 25.89
C LEU A 223 -0.69 9.57 25.68
N ARG A 224 -1.38 10.01 24.63
CA ARG A 224 -2.70 9.53 24.22
C ARG A 224 -2.65 8.61 23.01
N TRP A 225 -1.54 8.61 22.28
CA TRP A 225 -1.34 7.77 21.10
C TRP A 225 0.08 7.23 21.07
N PHE A 226 0.22 5.92 20.97
CA PHE A 226 1.49 5.25 20.74
C PHE A 226 1.37 4.35 19.50
N SER A 227 2.29 4.51 18.55
CA SER A 227 2.39 3.59 17.43
C SER A 227 3.83 3.26 17.10
N ALA A 228 4.06 2.02 16.69
CA ALA A 228 5.37 1.55 16.26
C ALA A 228 5.21 0.58 15.09
N ARG A 229 5.99 0.80 14.04
CA ARG A 229 6.14 -0.11 12.90
C ARG A 229 7.58 -0.54 12.78
N LEU A 230 7.81 -1.83 12.63
CA LEU A 230 9.13 -2.43 12.64
C LEU A 230 9.47 -2.99 11.27
N ALA A 231 10.71 -2.81 10.83
CA ALA A 231 11.35 -3.72 9.90
C ALA A 231 11.60 -5.09 10.56
N PRO A 232 11.70 -6.18 9.77
CA PRO A 232 12.19 -7.46 10.26
C PRO A 232 13.56 -7.33 10.92
N GLY A 233 13.80 -8.14 11.95
CA GLY A 233 15.06 -8.16 12.70
C GLY A 233 14.85 -8.22 14.21
N GLU A 234 15.79 -8.85 14.91
CA GLU A 234 15.81 -8.91 16.37
C GLU A 234 16.19 -7.57 17.00
N VAL A 235 17.04 -6.78 16.33
CA VAL A 235 17.42 -5.44 16.80
C VAL A 235 16.20 -4.54 16.91
N ASN A 236 15.34 -4.52 15.89
CA ASN A 236 14.11 -3.72 15.90
C ASN A 236 13.10 -4.20 16.96
N ARG A 237 13.01 -5.52 17.20
CA ARG A 237 12.18 -6.09 18.27
C ARG A 237 12.69 -5.72 19.65
N THR A 238 14.00 -5.78 19.86
CA THR A 238 14.66 -5.39 21.10
C THR A 238 14.44 -3.91 21.36
N LEU A 239 14.59 -3.08 20.33
CA LEU A 239 14.33 -1.64 20.41
C LEU A 239 12.88 -1.34 20.81
N LEU A 240 11.90 -2.01 20.19
CA LEU A 240 10.50 -1.89 20.60
C LEU A 240 10.30 -2.28 22.07
N ALA A 241 10.91 -3.38 22.54
CA ALA A 241 10.82 -3.81 23.93
C ALA A 241 11.37 -2.74 24.89
N LEU A 242 12.49 -2.09 24.53
CA LEU A 242 13.07 -0.98 25.30
C LEU A 242 12.18 0.26 25.34
N TYR A 243 11.47 0.56 24.24
CA TYR A 243 10.47 1.62 24.20
C TYR A 243 9.24 1.29 25.07
N LEU A 244 8.77 0.04 25.04
CA LEU A 244 7.61 -0.41 25.79
C LEU A 244 7.91 -0.59 27.29
N ALA A 245 9.15 -0.93 27.68
CA ALA A 245 9.55 -1.11 29.07
C ALA A 245 9.29 0.13 29.94
N VAL A 246 9.30 1.32 29.35
CA VAL A 246 8.98 2.58 30.04
C VAL A 246 7.54 2.57 30.58
N PHE A 247 6.60 1.90 29.89
CA PHE A 247 5.23 1.76 30.36
C PHE A 247 5.11 0.93 31.65
N SER A 248 6.07 0.04 31.95
CA SER A 248 6.09 -0.66 33.25
C SER A 248 6.31 0.29 34.42
N MET A 249 6.99 1.41 34.20
CA MET A 249 7.24 2.41 35.23
C MET A 249 6.12 3.44 35.29
N ARG A 250 5.53 3.79 34.14
CA ARG A 250 4.51 4.84 34.02
C ARG A 250 3.53 4.51 32.88
N VAL A 251 2.36 4.02 33.24
CA VAL A 251 1.26 3.78 32.29
C VAL A 251 0.50 5.10 32.07
N PRO A 252 0.33 5.58 30.82
CA PRO A 252 -0.44 6.78 30.55
C PRO A 252 -1.93 6.57 30.85
N GLU A 253 -2.55 7.55 31.49
CA GLU A 253 -4.00 7.60 31.64
C GLU A 253 -4.65 8.05 30.33
N GLY A 254 -5.67 7.34 29.87
CA GLY A 254 -6.45 7.77 28.70
C GLY A 254 -5.78 7.50 27.35
N LEU A 255 -4.99 6.43 27.22
CA LEU A 255 -4.44 6.03 25.92
C LEU A 255 -5.59 5.68 24.96
N ALA A 256 -5.77 6.51 23.93
CA ALA A 256 -6.85 6.39 22.96
C ALA A 256 -6.44 5.63 21.70
N GLY A 257 -5.14 5.41 21.48
CA GLY A 257 -4.64 4.66 20.33
C GLY A 257 -3.36 3.89 20.64
N LEU A 258 -3.35 2.61 20.30
CA LEU A 258 -2.19 1.74 20.40
C LEU A 258 -2.06 0.89 19.15
N VAL A 259 -1.07 1.18 18.32
CA VAL A 259 -0.93 0.59 16.98
C VAL A 259 0.47 0.03 16.77
N LEU A 260 0.61 -1.30 16.91
CA LEU A 260 1.89 -2.00 16.86
C LEU A 260 1.95 -2.96 15.67
N SER A 261 2.77 -2.61 14.67
CA SER A 261 3.02 -3.41 13.47
C SER A 261 4.36 -4.14 13.58
N VAL A 262 4.31 -5.42 13.94
CA VAL A 262 5.51 -6.27 14.11
C VAL A 262 5.53 -7.38 13.07
N PRO A 263 6.49 -7.39 12.12
CA PRO A 263 6.58 -8.43 11.10
C PRO A 263 7.18 -9.74 11.66
N GLY A 264 6.73 -10.85 11.08
CA GLY A 264 7.21 -12.20 11.41
C GLY A 264 6.66 -12.73 12.75
N PRO A 265 7.34 -13.70 13.37
CA PRO A 265 6.95 -14.21 14.69
C PRO A 265 7.03 -13.09 15.74
N ALA A 266 5.94 -12.87 16.46
CA ALA A 266 5.88 -11.83 17.48
C ALA A 266 6.82 -12.16 18.66
N PRO A 267 7.58 -11.17 19.18
CA PRO A 267 8.38 -11.38 20.37
C PRO A 267 7.49 -11.72 21.57
N PRO A 268 8.07 -12.26 22.67
CA PRO A 268 7.34 -12.47 23.91
C PRO A 268 6.64 -11.18 24.35
N ARG A 269 5.39 -11.29 24.83
CA ARG A 269 4.62 -10.14 25.30
C ARG A 269 5.37 -9.46 26.46
N PRO A 270 5.77 -8.19 26.34
CA PRO A 270 6.44 -7.47 27.43
C PRO A 270 5.50 -7.36 28.63
N VAL A 271 6.05 -7.43 29.84
CA VAL A 271 5.28 -7.27 31.10
C VAL A 271 4.50 -5.95 31.12
N ALA A 272 5.10 -4.89 30.60
CA ALA A 272 4.49 -3.56 30.44
C ALA A 272 3.15 -3.59 29.70
N MET A 273 2.98 -4.54 28.78
CA MET A 273 1.81 -4.64 27.91
C MET A 273 0.54 -4.99 28.68
N THR A 274 0.64 -5.81 29.74
CA THR A 274 -0.50 -6.17 30.58
C THR A 274 -1.05 -4.94 31.29
N ALA A 275 -0.17 -4.17 31.96
CA ALA A 275 -0.57 -2.95 32.65
C ALA A 275 -1.16 -1.89 31.69
N LEU A 276 -0.60 -1.78 30.49
CA LEU A 276 -1.09 -0.88 29.45
C LEU A 276 -2.51 -1.27 28.98
N MET A 277 -2.73 -2.56 28.71
CA MET A 277 -4.05 -3.09 28.32
C MET A 277 -5.08 -2.94 29.44
N GLU A 278 -4.69 -3.18 30.69
CA GLU A 278 -5.56 -3.00 31.85
C GLU A 278 -5.97 -1.55 32.03
N SER A 279 -5.06 -0.60 31.81
CA SER A 279 -5.40 0.83 31.83
C SER A 279 -6.38 1.21 30.72
N MET A 280 -6.19 0.68 29.50
CA MET A 280 -7.15 0.87 28.40
C MET A 280 -8.51 0.25 28.70
N ALA A 281 -8.54 -0.85 29.45
CA ALA A 281 -9.74 -1.58 29.83
C ALA A 281 -10.37 -1.17 31.18
N SER A 282 -9.80 -0.21 31.90
CA SER A 282 -10.32 0.25 33.21
C SER A 282 -10.82 1.70 33.19
N THR A 283 -10.36 2.50 32.23
CA THR A 283 -10.66 3.93 32.18
C THR A 283 -12.08 4.16 31.64
N VAL A 284 -13.06 4.22 32.55
CA VAL A 284 -14.47 4.49 32.22
C VAL A 284 -14.59 5.79 31.41
N GLY A 285 -15.24 5.71 30.25
CA GLY A 285 -15.46 6.85 29.34
C GLY A 285 -14.32 7.11 28.35
N ASN A 286 -13.17 6.42 28.46
CA ASN A 286 -12.10 6.52 27.48
C ASN A 286 -12.23 5.42 26.42
N THR A 287 -12.94 5.71 25.33
CA THR A 287 -13.07 4.77 24.22
C THR A 287 -11.77 4.74 23.41
N VAL A 288 -11.18 3.54 23.33
CA VAL A 288 -10.04 3.28 22.43
C VAL A 288 -10.50 3.53 21.00
N SER A 289 -9.88 4.50 20.33
CA SER A 289 -10.21 4.88 18.96
C SER A 289 -9.52 4.00 17.91
N ALA A 290 -8.34 3.47 18.23
CA ALA A 290 -7.55 2.64 17.33
C ALA A 290 -6.77 1.56 18.11
N LEU A 291 -6.88 0.31 17.67
CA LEU A 291 -6.17 -0.81 18.29
C LEU A 291 -5.55 -1.72 17.23
N GLN A 292 -4.25 -1.98 17.36
CA GLN A 292 -3.53 -3.02 16.62
C GLN A 292 -2.44 -3.60 17.49
N LEU A 293 -2.43 -4.92 17.66
CA LEU A 293 -1.42 -5.65 18.41
C LEU A 293 -0.83 -6.80 17.59
N PRO A 294 0.40 -7.25 17.92
CA PRO A 294 0.97 -8.45 17.34
C PRO A 294 0.17 -9.70 17.73
N ARG A 295 0.22 -10.72 16.86
CA ARG A 295 -0.57 -11.96 16.95
C ARG A 295 -0.62 -12.62 18.34
N THR A 296 0.52 -12.69 19.03
CA THR A 296 0.64 -13.40 20.32
C THR A 296 0.34 -12.53 21.53
N TRP A 297 0.02 -11.25 21.34
CA TRP A 297 -0.15 -10.29 22.44
C TRP A 297 -1.61 -10.07 22.82
N LEU A 298 -2.52 -10.38 21.90
CA LEU A 298 -3.96 -10.21 22.08
C LEU A 298 -4.59 -11.53 22.51
N ASP A 299 -5.40 -11.48 23.57
CA ASP A 299 -6.28 -12.57 23.99
C ASP A 299 -7.74 -12.10 23.99
N GLY A 300 -8.67 -13.05 23.91
CA GLY A 300 -10.10 -12.73 23.80
C GLY A 300 -10.68 -12.03 25.03
N ALA A 301 -10.15 -12.32 26.22
CA ALA A 301 -10.64 -11.74 27.46
C ALA A 301 -10.29 -10.25 27.56
N ILE A 302 -9.04 -9.87 27.28
CA ILE A 302 -8.61 -8.47 27.26
C ILE A 302 -9.30 -7.73 26.13
N LEU A 303 -9.36 -8.30 24.91
CA LEU A 303 -10.06 -7.67 23.79
C LEU A 303 -11.53 -7.38 24.14
N GLY A 304 -12.24 -8.37 24.70
CA GLY A 304 -13.62 -8.21 25.13
C GLY A 304 -13.79 -7.08 26.16
N ARG A 305 -12.88 -6.97 27.14
CA ARG A 305 -12.92 -5.88 28.13
C ARG A 305 -12.64 -4.51 27.52
N VAL A 306 -11.69 -4.40 26.59
CA VAL A 306 -11.44 -3.13 25.87
C VAL A 306 -12.68 -2.73 25.06
N LEU A 307 -13.28 -3.67 24.35
CA LEU A 307 -14.49 -3.43 23.55
C LEU A 307 -15.73 -3.13 24.42
N ALA A 308 -15.77 -3.59 25.67
CA ALA A 308 -16.85 -3.31 26.61
C ALA A 308 -17.01 -1.80 26.90
N HIS A 309 -15.95 -1.00 26.68
CA HIS A 309 -15.95 0.47 26.83
C HIS A 309 -16.25 1.23 25.53
N GLY A 310 -16.50 0.52 24.43
CA GLY A 310 -16.90 1.08 23.14
C GLY A 310 -16.14 0.46 21.96
N CYS A 311 -16.70 0.60 20.77
CA CYS A 311 -16.09 0.10 19.55
C CYS A 311 -15.05 1.09 18.99
N PRO A 312 -13.82 0.66 18.68
CA PRO A 312 -12.83 1.52 18.02
C PRO A 312 -13.25 1.84 16.59
N ALA A 313 -12.85 3.01 16.09
CA ALA A 313 -13.04 3.35 14.68
C ALA A 313 -12.09 2.55 13.76
N TYR A 314 -10.94 2.15 14.28
CA TYR A 314 -9.94 1.32 13.60
C TYR A 314 -9.57 0.11 14.46
N LEU A 315 -9.73 -1.10 13.91
CA LEU A 315 -9.32 -2.34 14.56
C LEU A 315 -8.52 -3.20 13.58
N ASN A 316 -7.28 -3.50 13.93
CA ASN A 316 -6.46 -4.44 13.19
C ASN A 316 -6.00 -5.58 14.09
N VAL A 317 -6.61 -6.74 13.85
CA VAL A 317 -6.36 -7.98 14.59
C VAL A 317 -5.88 -9.05 13.63
N SER A 318 -5.19 -8.64 12.57
CA SER A 318 -4.69 -9.54 11.53
C SER A 318 -3.85 -10.68 12.14
N ARG A 319 -4.20 -11.91 11.77
CA ARG A 319 -3.57 -13.16 12.23
C ARG A 319 -3.51 -13.32 13.75
N CYS A 320 -4.43 -12.72 14.49
CA CYS A 320 -4.56 -12.90 15.94
C CYS A 320 -5.42 -14.12 16.32
N SER A 321 -5.94 -14.87 15.35
CA SER A 321 -6.73 -16.07 15.63
C SER A 321 -5.85 -17.18 16.22
N SER A 322 -6.39 -17.89 17.21
CA SER A 322 -5.75 -19.04 17.84
C SER A 322 -6.82 -20.06 18.27
N PRO A 323 -6.46 -21.31 18.62
CA PRO A 323 -7.45 -22.29 19.06
C PRO A 323 -8.31 -21.76 20.22
N GLY A 324 -9.63 -21.66 20.01
CA GLY A 324 -10.59 -21.12 20.98
C GLY A 324 -10.73 -19.59 21.01
N PHE A 325 -9.96 -18.85 20.22
CA PHE A 325 -10.06 -17.39 20.11
C PHE A 325 -10.13 -16.95 18.65
N ASN A 326 -11.30 -16.44 18.26
CA ASN A 326 -11.49 -15.72 17.01
C ASN A 326 -11.84 -14.25 17.31
N PRO A 327 -11.01 -13.28 16.87
CA PRO A 327 -11.28 -11.87 17.12
C PRO A 327 -12.62 -11.36 16.58
N LEU A 328 -13.11 -11.90 15.47
CA LEU A 328 -14.41 -11.53 14.90
C LEU A 328 -15.55 -11.98 15.83
N HIS A 329 -15.47 -13.19 16.38
CA HIS A 329 -16.46 -13.68 17.35
C HIS A 329 -16.47 -12.82 18.61
N VAL A 330 -15.30 -12.46 19.13
CA VAL A 330 -15.20 -11.56 20.30
C VAL A 330 -15.82 -10.19 19.99
N LEU A 331 -15.54 -9.62 18.81
CA LEU A 331 -16.11 -8.35 18.37
C LEU A 331 -17.64 -8.38 18.31
N LEU A 332 -18.21 -9.43 17.70
CA LEU A 332 -19.66 -9.60 17.58
C LEU A 332 -20.32 -9.91 18.93
N SER A 333 -19.63 -10.63 19.81
CA SER A 333 -20.14 -11.00 21.15
C SER A 333 -20.06 -9.88 22.18
N ALA A 334 -19.36 -8.78 21.89
CA ALA A 334 -19.17 -7.67 22.84
C ALA A 334 -20.50 -6.98 23.22
N GLY A 335 -21.59 -7.18 22.47
CA GLY A 335 -22.92 -6.66 22.78
C GLY A 335 -23.01 -5.12 22.74
N ARG A 336 -22.05 -4.47 22.05
CA ARG A 336 -21.98 -3.02 21.89
C ARG A 336 -22.30 -2.61 20.46
N ASP A 337 -22.65 -1.34 20.32
CA ASP A 337 -22.81 -0.72 19.02
C ASP A 337 -21.48 -0.71 18.24
N LEU A 338 -21.45 -1.38 17.09
CA LEU A 338 -20.31 -1.47 16.19
C LEU A 338 -20.36 -0.42 15.05
N THR A 339 -21.39 0.43 15.00
CA THR A 339 -21.49 1.53 14.02
C THR A 339 -20.30 2.50 14.01
N PRO A 340 -19.52 2.70 15.10
CA PRO A 340 -18.32 3.52 15.04
C PRO A 340 -17.20 2.93 14.17
N LEU A 341 -17.20 1.62 13.91
CA LEU A 341 -16.15 0.92 13.19
C LEU A 341 -16.12 1.36 11.72
N ARG A 342 -14.98 1.91 11.29
CA ARG A 342 -14.77 2.38 9.90
C ARG A 342 -13.71 1.57 9.16
N SER A 343 -12.78 0.97 9.89
CA SER A 343 -11.68 0.19 9.31
C SER A 343 -11.44 -1.07 10.14
N LEU A 344 -11.54 -2.23 9.49
CA LEU A 344 -11.37 -3.53 10.11
C LEU A 344 -10.42 -4.41 9.30
N ASN A 345 -9.37 -4.89 9.96
CA ASN A 345 -8.42 -5.82 9.38
C ASN A 345 -8.46 -7.17 10.10
N LEU A 346 -9.04 -8.16 9.41
CA LEU A 346 -9.14 -9.56 9.80
C LEU A 346 -8.25 -10.45 8.91
N ARG A 347 -7.21 -9.88 8.29
CA ARG A 347 -6.31 -10.63 7.40
C ARG A 347 -5.76 -11.85 8.11
N GLY A 348 -5.99 -13.05 7.57
CA GLY A 348 -5.62 -14.33 8.15
C GLY A 348 -6.25 -14.60 9.51
N CYS A 349 -7.54 -14.31 9.68
CA CYS A 349 -8.33 -14.70 10.84
C CYS A 349 -9.50 -15.61 10.42
N GLY A 350 -9.26 -16.91 10.24
CA GLY A 350 -10.34 -17.90 10.03
C GLY A 350 -10.68 -18.71 11.30
N ARG A 351 -11.41 -19.81 11.12
CA ARG A 351 -11.64 -20.81 12.17
C ARG A 351 -10.29 -21.40 12.60
N GLY A 352 -10.09 -21.54 13.91
CA GLY A 352 -8.97 -22.31 14.44
C GLY A 352 -8.99 -23.75 13.89
N PRO A 353 -7.86 -24.48 13.90
CA PRO A 353 -7.72 -25.74 13.18
C PRO A 353 -8.77 -26.76 13.64
N LEU A 354 -9.81 -26.98 12.83
CA LEU A 354 -10.82 -28.03 12.98
C LEU A 354 -11.29 -28.48 11.59
N SER A 355 -10.64 -29.52 11.08
CA SER A 355 -11.20 -30.69 10.37
C SER A 355 -10.05 -31.42 9.65
N GLU A 356 -9.91 -32.72 9.90
CA GLU A 356 -8.91 -33.60 9.26
C GLU A 356 -9.09 -33.70 7.72
N SER A 357 -10.21 -33.21 7.18
CA SER A 357 -10.51 -33.23 5.75
C SER A 357 -9.84 -32.12 4.93
N CYS A 358 -9.36 -31.05 5.57
CA CYS A 358 -8.61 -29.98 4.90
C CYS A 358 -7.13 -30.14 5.25
N GLY A 359 -6.28 -30.28 4.23
CA GLY A 359 -4.84 -30.46 4.41
C GLY A 359 -4.27 -29.41 5.36
N LYS A 360 -3.77 -29.85 6.52
CA LYS A 360 -3.02 -29.05 7.51
C LYS A 360 -3.48 -27.59 7.67
N GLY A 361 -4.59 -27.38 8.38
CA GLY A 361 -4.82 -26.14 9.14
C GLY A 361 -5.21 -24.90 8.33
N ASP A 362 -5.90 -25.07 7.20
CA ASP A 362 -6.43 -23.95 6.43
C ASP A 362 -7.52 -23.20 7.23
N GLU A 363 -7.26 -21.92 7.50
CA GLU A 363 -8.16 -21.03 8.24
C GLU A 363 -9.34 -20.58 7.37
N GLU A 364 -10.43 -21.34 7.40
CA GLU A 364 -11.67 -21.01 6.69
C GLU A 364 -12.52 -19.98 7.46
N MET A 365 -13.05 -19.01 6.74
CA MET A 365 -13.90 -17.96 7.29
C MET A 365 -15.27 -18.49 7.71
N ASP A 366 -15.80 -17.91 8.78
CA ASP A 366 -17.14 -18.22 9.27
C ASP A 366 -18.21 -17.36 8.57
N THR A 367 -18.94 -17.95 7.62
CA THR A 367 -19.90 -17.25 6.77
C THR A 367 -20.96 -16.48 7.56
N ASP A 368 -21.52 -17.06 8.62
CA ASP A 368 -22.57 -16.42 9.41
C ASP A 368 -22.02 -15.21 10.20
N SER A 369 -20.80 -15.33 10.71
CA SER A 369 -20.12 -14.20 11.37
C SER A 369 -19.81 -13.06 10.40
N VAL A 370 -19.46 -13.36 9.16
CA VAL A 370 -19.23 -12.31 8.14
C VAL A 370 -20.53 -11.63 7.73
N LYS A 371 -21.64 -12.37 7.67
CA LYS A 371 -22.98 -11.80 7.47
C LYS A 371 -23.38 -10.89 8.62
N ALA A 372 -23.23 -11.36 9.86
CA ALA A 372 -23.47 -10.56 11.06
C ALA A 372 -22.60 -9.30 11.10
N LEU A 373 -21.32 -9.40 10.70
CA LEU A 373 -20.45 -8.24 10.59
C LEU A 373 -20.99 -7.19 9.61
N ALA A 374 -21.43 -7.62 8.42
CA ALA A 374 -21.97 -6.71 7.42
C ALA A 374 -23.25 -6.00 7.90
N GLU A 375 -24.03 -6.66 8.76
CA GLU A 375 -25.26 -6.12 9.35
C GLU A 375 -24.97 -5.17 10.53
N CYS A 376 -24.02 -5.52 11.40
CA CYS A 376 -23.68 -4.72 12.57
C CYS A 376 -22.80 -3.51 12.26
N CYS A 377 -22.07 -3.51 11.14
CA CYS A 377 -21.10 -2.47 10.78
C CYS A 377 -21.46 -1.79 9.44
N PRO A 378 -22.62 -1.12 9.30
CA PRO A 378 -23.08 -0.57 8.02
C PRO A 378 -22.20 0.56 7.47
N HIS A 379 -21.35 1.14 8.31
CA HIS A 379 -20.50 2.28 7.98
C HIS A 379 -19.02 1.92 7.76
N LEU A 380 -18.74 0.65 7.49
CA LEU A 380 -17.40 0.17 7.27
C LEU A 380 -16.86 0.66 5.91
N ASN A 381 -15.75 1.40 5.94
CA ASN A 381 -15.10 1.96 4.74
C ASN A 381 -13.96 1.06 4.24
N HIS A 382 -13.28 0.36 5.14
CA HIS A 382 -12.10 -0.45 4.83
C HIS A 382 -12.21 -1.82 5.47
N LEU A 383 -12.18 -2.88 4.67
CA LEU A 383 -12.29 -4.27 5.13
C LEU A 383 -11.20 -5.15 4.51
N ASN A 384 -10.43 -5.80 5.36
CA ASN A 384 -9.41 -6.77 4.91
C ASN A 384 -9.72 -8.17 5.44
N LEU A 385 -10.04 -9.08 4.51
CA LEU A 385 -10.30 -10.50 4.74
C LEU A 385 -9.27 -11.38 4.04
N SER A 386 -8.19 -10.81 3.49
CA SER A 386 -7.20 -11.58 2.74
C SER A 386 -6.44 -12.58 3.62
N ALA A 387 -5.70 -13.52 3.02
CA ALA A 387 -4.94 -14.56 3.73
C ALA A 387 -5.77 -15.54 4.60
N THR A 388 -7.10 -15.60 4.39
CA THR A 388 -8.00 -16.66 4.87
C THR A 388 -8.58 -17.42 3.67
N HIS A 389 -9.39 -18.44 3.91
CA HIS A 389 -10.18 -19.10 2.88
C HIS A 389 -11.67 -18.77 3.02
N TYR A 390 -12.37 -18.66 1.90
CA TYR A 390 -13.83 -18.65 1.86
C TYR A 390 -14.26 -19.57 0.74
N HIS A 391 -15.05 -20.59 1.07
CA HIS A 391 -15.62 -21.51 0.10
C HIS A 391 -17.15 -21.42 0.17
N HIS A 392 -17.78 -21.09 -0.95
CA HIS A 392 -19.21 -20.88 -0.99
C HIS A 392 -19.97 -22.19 -0.75
N ASN A 393 -20.94 -22.17 0.16
CA ASN A 393 -21.84 -23.30 0.36
C ASN A 393 -22.99 -23.26 -0.66
N LEU A 394 -22.97 -24.20 -1.61
CA LEU A 394 -23.94 -24.30 -2.71
C LEU A 394 -25.40 -24.39 -2.25
N SER A 395 -25.67 -24.82 -1.02
CA SER A 395 -27.04 -24.89 -0.49
C SER A 395 -27.70 -23.52 -0.25
N THR A 396 -26.92 -22.43 -0.29
CA THR A 396 -27.40 -21.09 0.11
C THR A 396 -27.84 -20.18 -1.04
N GLY A 397 -27.81 -20.64 -2.30
CA GLY A 397 -28.16 -19.82 -3.47
C GLY A 397 -27.20 -18.64 -3.69
N GLN A 398 -27.43 -17.85 -4.77
CA GLN A 398 -26.55 -16.72 -5.10
C GLN A 398 -26.57 -15.59 -4.05
N ASP A 399 -27.72 -15.34 -3.40
CA ASP A 399 -27.84 -14.39 -2.29
C ASP A 399 -27.01 -14.81 -1.06
N GLY A 400 -26.65 -16.09 -0.97
CA GLY A 400 -25.75 -16.63 0.05
C GLY A 400 -24.26 -16.41 -0.23
N HIS A 401 -23.87 -15.91 -1.42
CA HIS A 401 -22.47 -15.69 -1.76
C HIS A 401 -21.85 -14.52 -0.98
N LEU A 402 -20.53 -14.57 -0.73
CA LEU A 402 -19.84 -13.52 0.04
C LEU A 402 -20.00 -12.15 -0.61
N CYS A 403 -19.90 -12.08 -1.93
CA CYS A 403 -20.08 -10.83 -2.68
C CYS A 403 -21.46 -10.20 -2.45
N GLY A 404 -22.53 -11.01 -2.33
CA GLY A 404 -23.86 -10.51 -1.98
C GLY A 404 -23.91 -9.93 -0.56
N THR A 405 -23.28 -10.62 0.39
CA THR A 405 -23.16 -10.15 1.78
C THR A 405 -22.38 -8.84 1.87
N LEU A 406 -21.22 -8.76 1.19
CA LEU A 406 -20.35 -7.59 1.20
C LEU A 406 -20.93 -6.43 0.39
N GLY A 407 -21.72 -6.70 -0.65
CA GLY A 407 -22.45 -5.67 -1.40
C GLY A 407 -23.41 -4.85 -0.55
N ARG A 408 -23.79 -5.32 0.64
CA ARG A 408 -24.61 -4.55 1.60
C ARG A 408 -23.83 -3.43 2.29
N LEU A 409 -22.49 -3.46 2.24
CA LEU A 409 -21.62 -2.41 2.78
C LEU A 409 -21.47 -1.27 1.76
N THR A 410 -22.50 -0.45 1.62
CA THR A 410 -22.57 0.60 0.57
C THR A 410 -21.52 1.70 0.72
N GLY A 411 -20.97 1.89 1.93
CA GLY A 411 -19.89 2.83 2.23
C GLY A 411 -18.47 2.29 1.98
N LEU A 412 -18.33 1.05 1.51
CA LEU A 412 -17.02 0.41 1.38
C LEU A 412 -16.17 1.07 0.28
N CYS A 413 -15.02 1.62 0.66
CA CYS A 413 -14.07 2.29 -0.23
C CYS A 413 -12.85 1.43 -0.55
N SER A 414 -12.46 0.51 0.33
CA SER A 414 -11.35 -0.41 0.07
C SER A 414 -11.60 -1.81 0.60
N LEU A 415 -11.32 -2.83 -0.21
CA LEU A 415 -11.60 -4.23 0.09
C LEU A 415 -10.43 -5.12 -0.30
N ALA A 416 -10.03 -6.01 0.61
CA ALA A 416 -9.06 -7.07 0.30
C ALA A 416 -9.69 -8.43 0.59
N LEU A 417 -9.70 -9.32 -0.42
CA LEU A 417 -10.30 -10.65 -0.36
C LEU A 417 -9.28 -11.74 -0.73
N PRO A 418 -9.46 -12.96 -0.22
CA PRO A 418 -8.77 -14.11 -0.77
C PRO A 418 -9.37 -14.48 -2.11
N VAL A 419 -8.54 -14.88 -3.09
CA VAL A 419 -8.99 -15.18 -4.47
C VAL A 419 -10.12 -16.21 -4.49
N CYS A 420 -10.02 -17.28 -3.70
CA CYS A 420 -11.07 -18.31 -3.58
C CYS A 420 -12.44 -17.77 -3.16
N ALA A 421 -12.53 -16.58 -2.57
CA ALA A 421 -13.81 -16.00 -2.16
C ALA A 421 -14.71 -15.57 -3.34
N LEU A 422 -14.17 -15.53 -4.56
CA LEU A 422 -14.94 -15.25 -5.78
C LEU A 422 -15.42 -16.53 -6.48
N ALA A 423 -14.98 -17.71 -6.03
CA ALA A 423 -15.37 -18.97 -6.63
C ALA A 423 -16.77 -19.40 -6.17
N GLN A 424 -17.65 -19.69 -7.13
CA GLN A 424 -19.01 -20.18 -6.87
C GLN A 424 -19.04 -21.67 -6.54
N SER A 425 -18.04 -22.41 -7.01
CA SER A 425 -17.97 -23.86 -6.92
C SER A 425 -16.52 -24.33 -6.87
N PRO A 426 -16.26 -25.51 -6.26
CA PRO A 426 -14.95 -26.12 -6.32
C PRO A 426 -14.56 -26.40 -7.78
N PRO A 427 -13.26 -26.50 -8.10
CA PRO A 427 -12.82 -26.79 -9.45
C PRO A 427 -13.45 -28.11 -9.90
N THR A 428 -14.02 -28.14 -11.12
CA THR A 428 -14.47 -29.38 -11.73
C THR A 428 -13.26 -30.30 -11.86
N GLN A 429 -13.27 -31.42 -11.13
CA GLN A 429 -12.34 -32.48 -11.45
C GLN A 429 -12.63 -32.85 -12.89
N ILE A 430 -11.66 -32.63 -13.78
CA ILE A 430 -11.66 -33.28 -15.08
C ILE A 430 -11.52 -34.76 -14.75
N ASN A 431 -12.68 -35.39 -14.52
CA ASN A 431 -12.82 -36.81 -14.36
C ASN A 431 -12.26 -37.41 -15.65
N ASN A 432 -11.02 -37.89 -15.58
CA ASN A 432 -10.59 -39.04 -16.36
C ASN A 432 -11.37 -40.28 -15.85
N GLN A 433 -12.70 -40.18 -15.76
CA GLN A 433 -13.57 -41.33 -15.70
C GLN A 433 -13.62 -41.85 -17.13
N ASP A 434 -12.55 -42.55 -17.51
CA ASP A 434 -12.71 -43.69 -18.41
C ASP A 434 -13.67 -44.63 -17.68
N SER A 435 -14.95 -44.47 -17.98
CA SER A 435 -15.98 -45.46 -17.77
C SER A 435 -15.56 -46.71 -18.53
N ASN A 436 -14.79 -47.59 -17.90
CA ASN A 436 -14.55 -48.95 -18.39
C ASN A 436 -14.69 -49.90 -17.22
N THR A 437 -15.95 -50.16 -16.89
CA THR A 437 -16.41 -51.47 -16.44
C THR A 437 -15.76 -52.57 -17.29
N ASP A 438 -15.26 -53.60 -16.60
CA ASP A 438 -14.80 -54.88 -17.14
C ASP A 438 -13.69 -54.88 -18.20
N LEU A 439 -12.44 -54.89 -17.73
CA LEU A 439 -11.38 -55.69 -18.35
C LEU A 439 -10.32 -56.08 -17.30
N ALA A 440 -10.78 -56.74 -16.24
CA ALA A 440 -9.93 -57.53 -15.38
C ALA A 440 -9.56 -58.84 -16.11
N SER A 441 -8.69 -58.77 -17.12
CA SER A 441 -7.90 -59.89 -17.63
C SER A 441 -7.03 -59.44 -18.81
N ARG A 442 -5.71 -59.52 -18.60
CA ARG A 442 -4.67 -59.66 -19.64
C ARG A 442 -4.40 -58.45 -20.54
N SER A 443 -3.41 -57.65 -20.14
CA SER A 443 -2.21 -57.41 -20.98
C SER A 443 -1.20 -56.55 -20.22
N LEU A 444 -0.19 -57.21 -19.64
CA LEU A 444 1.00 -56.59 -19.04
C LEU A 444 1.97 -56.08 -20.12
N LEU A 445 1.54 -55.11 -20.94
CA LEU A 445 2.42 -54.40 -21.90
C LEU A 445 1.94 -52.95 -22.11
N LEU A 446 1.90 -52.13 -21.05
CA LEU A 446 1.73 -50.68 -21.16
C LEU A 446 3.07 -49.97 -21.03
N GLY A 447 3.88 -50.11 -22.08
CA GLY A 447 4.95 -49.16 -22.36
C GLY A 447 4.37 -47.81 -22.77
N LEU A 448 4.83 -46.74 -22.12
CA LEU A 448 4.81 -45.35 -22.61
C LEU A 448 3.43 -44.81 -23.03
N LYS A 449 2.54 -44.57 -22.06
CA LYS A 449 1.42 -43.64 -22.24
C LYS A 449 1.98 -42.23 -22.53
N LYS A 450 2.15 -41.89 -23.81
CA LYS A 450 2.32 -40.52 -24.28
C LYS A 450 1.06 -39.76 -23.89
N THR A 451 1.13 -38.95 -22.83
CA THR A 451 0.11 -37.94 -22.55
C THR A 451 -0.03 -37.07 -23.80
N THR A 452 -1.18 -37.16 -24.44
CA THR A 452 -1.60 -36.33 -25.56
C THR A 452 -1.40 -34.87 -25.17
N ARG A 453 -0.44 -34.17 -25.81
CA ARG A 453 -0.31 -32.72 -25.65
C ARG A 453 -1.49 -32.09 -26.37
N ILE A 454 -2.57 -31.81 -25.64
CA ILE A 454 -3.61 -30.90 -26.12
C ILE A 454 -2.94 -29.53 -26.16
N GLY A 455 -2.67 -29.03 -27.38
CA GLY A 455 -2.13 -27.70 -27.58
C GLY A 455 -3.11 -26.68 -27.02
N VAL A 456 -2.66 -25.85 -26.08
CA VAL A 456 -3.46 -24.71 -25.60
C VAL A 456 -3.57 -23.72 -26.77
N PRO A 457 -4.79 -23.34 -27.20
CA PRO A 457 -4.94 -22.33 -28.25
C PRO A 457 -4.30 -21.02 -27.83
N THR A 458 -3.28 -20.59 -28.56
CA THR A 458 -2.61 -19.28 -28.37
C THR A 458 -3.60 -18.16 -28.63
N TYR A 459 -3.63 -17.18 -27.74
CA TYR A 459 -4.34 -15.92 -27.95
C TYR A 459 -3.85 -15.27 -29.26
N ARG A 460 -4.80 -14.86 -30.11
CA ARG A 460 -4.54 -14.06 -31.31
C ARG A 460 -5.11 -12.65 -31.07
N PRO A 461 -4.35 -11.57 -31.32
CA PRO A 461 -4.82 -10.20 -31.14
C PRO A 461 -6.07 -9.91 -31.98
N THR A 462 -6.91 -8.99 -31.50
CA THR A 462 -8.24 -8.70 -32.04
C THR A 462 -8.24 -7.98 -33.41
N SER A 463 -7.13 -7.98 -34.16
CA SER A 463 -7.10 -7.41 -35.52
C SER A 463 -7.71 -8.34 -36.58
N GLU A 464 -8.01 -9.60 -36.25
CA GLU A 464 -8.63 -10.55 -37.18
C GLU A 464 -9.68 -11.36 -36.42
N ILE A 465 -10.94 -10.90 -36.40
CA ILE A 465 -12.18 -11.72 -36.45
C ILE A 465 -13.36 -10.74 -36.44
N ALA A 466 -14.00 -10.64 -37.60
CA ALA A 466 -15.31 -10.04 -37.77
C ALA A 466 -16.39 -11.01 -37.23
N VAL A 467 -17.36 -10.44 -36.51
CA VAL A 467 -18.76 -10.85 -36.34
C VAL A 467 -19.04 -12.36 -36.30
N GLY A 468 -19.20 -12.91 -35.10
CA GLY A 468 -19.90 -14.18 -34.91
C GLY A 468 -19.68 -14.79 -33.51
N GLN A 469 -20.78 -15.25 -32.90
CA GLN A 469 -20.91 -15.97 -31.62
C GLN A 469 -21.04 -15.07 -30.37
N GLY A 470 -22.31 -14.74 -30.07
CA GLY A 470 -22.74 -13.90 -28.95
C GLY A 470 -23.39 -14.64 -27.78
N GLU A 471 -23.14 -15.94 -27.55
CA GLU A 471 -23.90 -16.69 -26.52
C GLU A 471 -23.08 -17.27 -25.35
N GLU A 472 -21.75 -17.17 -25.31
CA GLU A 472 -20.96 -17.60 -24.12
C GLU A 472 -20.63 -16.46 -23.13
N ARG A 473 -20.99 -15.21 -23.46
CA ARG A 473 -20.56 -14.03 -22.69
C ARG A 473 -21.37 -13.75 -21.43
N THR A 474 -22.59 -14.27 -21.32
CA THR A 474 -23.60 -13.74 -20.38
C THR A 474 -23.52 -14.31 -18.96
N ASP A 475 -22.85 -15.45 -18.74
CA ASP A 475 -22.90 -16.18 -17.46
C ASP A 475 -21.65 -15.98 -16.57
N ARG A 476 -20.61 -15.32 -17.10
CA ARG A 476 -19.28 -15.29 -16.48
C ARG A 476 -19.19 -14.17 -15.43
N GLY A 477 -19.01 -14.54 -14.16
CA GLY A 477 -18.84 -13.60 -13.04
C GLY A 477 -20.13 -13.07 -12.39
N LEU A 478 -21.29 -13.70 -12.61
CA LEU A 478 -22.57 -13.29 -12.01
C LEU A 478 -22.51 -13.11 -10.48
N CYS A 479 -21.73 -13.93 -9.77
CA CYS A 479 -21.56 -13.81 -8.32
C CYS A 479 -20.90 -12.51 -7.86
N ILE A 480 -20.14 -11.83 -8.73
CA ILE A 480 -19.43 -10.57 -8.42
C ILE A 480 -20.40 -9.39 -8.58
N GLN A 481 -21.44 -9.51 -9.41
CA GLN A 481 -22.39 -8.43 -9.70
C GLN A 481 -23.01 -7.78 -8.45
N PRO A 482 -23.48 -8.53 -7.43
CA PRO A 482 -23.98 -7.93 -6.20
C PRO A 482 -22.97 -7.02 -5.50
N LEU A 483 -21.68 -7.36 -5.53
CA LEU A 483 -20.62 -6.53 -4.96
C LEU A 483 -20.40 -5.25 -5.80
N LEU A 484 -20.41 -5.37 -7.13
CA LEU A 484 -20.26 -4.22 -8.05
C LEU A 484 -21.40 -3.21 -7.89
N GLN A 485 -22.63 -3.70 -7.76
CA GLN A 485 -23.83 -2.88 -7.60
C GLN A 485 -23.92 -2.28 -6.20
N GLY A 486 -23.56 -3.07 -5.18
CA GLY A 486 -23.65 -2.69 -3.78
C GLY A 486 -22.57 -1.73 -3.30
N CYS A 487 -21.35 -1.83 -3.86
CA CYS A 487 -20.21 -1.00 -3.49
C CYS A 487 -19.74 -0.14 -4.69
N PRO A 488 -20.57 0.77 -5.23
CA PRO A 488 -20.24 1.51 -6.45
C PRO A 488 -19.03 2.44 -6.29
N TYR A 489 -18.73 2.89 -5.06
CA TYR A 489 -17.64 3.82 -4.75
C TYR A 489 -16.35 3.12 -4.29
N LEU A 490 -16.17 1.84 -4.61
CA LEU A 490 -14.94 1.12 -4.28
C LEU A 490 -13.75 1.71 -5.06
N VAL A 491 -12.72 2.16 -4.35
CA VAL A 491 -11.54 2.83 -4.90
C VAL A 491 -10.31 1.92 -4.91
N GLU A 492 -10.21 0.98 -3.97
CA GLU A 492 -9.06 0.08 -3.81
C GLU A 492 -9.54 -1.36 -3.62
N LEU A 493 -9.12 -2.25 -4.53
CA LEU A 493 -9.43 -3.67 -4.49
C LEU A 493 -8.14 -4.49 -4.49
N GLU A 494 -8.07 -5.46 -3.58
CA GLU A 494 -7.00 -6.45 -3.55
C GLU A 494 -7.59 -7.87 -3.58
N LEU A 495 -7.19 -8.67 -4.57
CA LEU A 495 -7.48 -10.10 -4.64
C LEU A 495 -6.16 -10.86 -4.47
N ILE A 496 -5.96 -11.44 -3.29
CA ILE A 496 -4.68 -12.02 -2.89
C ILE A 496 -4.90 -13.47 -2.46
N GLY A 497 -4.35 -14.43 -3.18
CA GLY A 497 -4.46 -15.85 -2.83
C GLY A 497 -3.99 -16.10 -1.38
N ALA A 498 -4.71 -16.96 -0.64
CA ALA A 498 -4.57 -17.09 0.81
C ALA A 498 -3.11 -17.34 1.29
N GLY A 499 -2.39 -18.18 0.54
CA GLY A 499 -0.98 -18.49 0.78
C GLY A 499 0.04 -17.57 0.12
N PHE A 500 -0.35 -16.53 -0.63
CA PHE A 500 0.61 -15.74 -1.41
C PHE A 500 1.73 -15.13 -0.55
N SER A 501 2.97 -15.33 -1.00
CA SER A 501 4.16 -14.69 -0.48
C SER A 501 4.96 -14.15 -1.64
N SER A 502 5.36 -12.87 -1.56
CA SER A 502 6.17 -12.25 -2.61
C SER A 502 7.61 -12.77 -2.57
N ALA A 503 8.22 -12.88 -3.75
CA ALA A 503 9.63 -13.18 -3.96
C ALA A 503 10.54 -11.99 -3.61
N MET A 504 9.99 -10.80 -3.35
CA MET A 504 10.72 -9.61 -2.92
C MET A 504 10.50 -9.34 -1.42
N PRO A 505 11.15 -10.08 -0.53
CA PRO A 505 10.98 -9.88 0.91
C PRO A 505 11.81 -8.70 1.43
N ARG A 506 11.44 -8.21 2.61
CA ARG A 506 12.22 -7.20 3.31
C ARG A 506 13.33 -7.86 4.13
N ASN A 507 14.59 -7.64 3.78
CA ASN A 507 15.79 -8.12 4.51
C ASN A 507 15.87 -9.64 4.73
N GLU A 508 15.12 -10.45 3.99
CA GLU A 508 15.14 -11.92 4.07
C GLU A 508 15.58 -12.51 2.71
N PRO A 509 16.02 -13.77 2.64
CA PRO A 509 16.32 -14.40 1.36
C PRO A 509 15.09 -14.48 0.45
N ALA A 510 15.29 -14.16 -0.84
CA ALA A 510 14.26 -14.24 -1.88
C ALA A 510 13.89 -15.68 -2.30
N ILE A 511 14.69 -16.67 -1.89
CA ILE A 511 14.45 -18.09 -2.18
C ILE A 511 13.42 -18.64 -1.19
N ARG A 512 12.23 -18.98 -1.70
CA ARG A 512 11.13 -19.56 -0.92
C ARG A 512 10.45 -20.66 -1.73
N LYS A 513 9.93 -21.67 -1.04
CA LYS A 513 9.02 -22.64 -1.66
C LYS A 513 7.70 -21.94 -1.92
N ASP A 514 7.26 -21.93 -3.17
CA ASP A 514 5.97 -21.36 -3.53
C ASP A 514 4.87 -22.25 -2.92
N PRO A 515 3.98 -21.70 -2.07
CA PRO A 515 2.93 -22.48 -1.43
C PRO A 515 1.90 -22.93 -2.46
N ALA A 516 1.28 -24.07 -2.21
CA ALA A 516 0.20 -24.54 -3.07
C ALA A 516 -0.94 -23.51 -3.07
N ALA A 517 -1.50 -23.24 -4.25
CA ALA A 517 -2.69 -22.42 -4.36
C ALA A 517 -3.91 -23.19 -3.80
N CYS A 518 -4.86 -22.45 -3.25
CA CYS A 518 -6.17 -23.01 -2.88
C CYS A 518 -6.84 -23.61 -4.12
N SER A 519 -7.42 -24.80 -4.01
CA SER A 519 -8.11 -25.49 -5.11
C SER A 519 -9.24 -24.64 -5.70
N TRP A 520 -10.00 -23.91 -4.88
CA TRP A 520 -11.07 -23.03 -5.33
C TRP A 520 -10.56 -21.82 -6.12
N SER A 521 -9.32 -21.37 -5.89
CA SER A 521 -8.74 -20.26 -6.66
C SER A 521 -8.48 -20.60 -8.13
N TYR A 522 -8.55 -21.88 -8.52
CA TYR A 522 -8.50 -22.28 -9.93
C TYR A 522 -9.82 -22.00 -10.67
N SER A 523 -10.94 -21.90 -9.96
CA SER A 523 -12.24 -21.54 -10.52
C SER A 523 -12.39 -20.02 -10.77
N VAL A 524 -11.38 -19.22 -10.40
CA VAL A 524 -11.37 -17.77 -10.60
C VAL A 524 -10.36 -17.43 -11.69
N GLY A 525 -10.86 -17.14 -12.88
CA GLY A 525 -10.05 -16.98 -14.08
C GLY A 525 -10.30 -15.68 -14.84
N ASP A 526 -10.12 -15.75 -16.14
CA ASP A 526 -10.23 -14.61 -17.05
C ASP A 526 -11.65 -13.98 -17.03
N GLY A 527 -12.71 -14.78 -16.86
CA GLY A 527 -14.09 -14.29 -16.81
C GLY A 527 -14.38 -13.43 -15.57
N GLU A 528 -13.96 -13.90 -14.40
CA GLU A 528 -14.13 -13.17 -13.13
C GLU A 528 -13.32 -11.88 -13.12
N LEU A 529 -12.11 -11.90 -13.71
CA LEU A 529 -11.31 -10.68 -13.87
C LEU A 529 -11.99 -9.66 -14.79
N ALA A 530 -12.51 -10.09 -15.94
CA ALA A 530 -13.22 -9.19 -16.85
C ALA A 530 -14.38 -8.47 -16.16
N ALA A 531 -15.15 -9.20 -15.33
CA ALA A 531 -16.28 -8.64 -14.59
C ALA A 531 -15.90 -7.47 -13.65
N LEU A 532 -14.67 -7.44 -13.13
CA LEU A 532 -14.18 -6.34 -12.29
C LEU A 532 -14.06 -5.01 -13.04
N GLY A 533 -14.02 -5.03 -14.38
CA GLY A 533 -14.06 -3.83 -15.22
C GLY A 533 -15.30 -2.96 -14.99
N GLY A 534 -16.35 -3.49 -14.34
CA GLY A 534 -17.52 -2.72 -13.93
C GLY A 534 -17.25 -1.70 -12.79
N MET A 535 -16.11 -1.78 -12.09
CA MET A 535 -15.76 -0.86 -11.00
C MET A 535 -15.23 0.48 -11.54
N LYS A 536 -16.13 1.41 -11.83
CA LYS A 536 -15.81 2.68 -12.51
C LYS A 536 -14.86 3.60 -11.74
N PHE A 537 -14.90 3.58 -10.42
CA PHE A 537 -14.09 4.46 -9.55
C PHE A 537 -12.82 3.80 -9.02
N LEU A 538 -12.50 2.59 -9.50
CA LEU A 538 -11.34 1.85 -9.03
C LEU A 538 -10.05 2.57 -9.44
N ARG A 539 -9.25 2.96 -8.44
CA ARG A 539 -7.96 3.65 -8.63
C ARG A 539 -6.76 2.79 -8.30
N LYS A 540 -6.94 1.76 -7.47
CA LYS A 540 -5.87 0.85 -7.08
C LYS A 540 -6.35 -0.59 -7.18
N LEU A 541 -5.58 -1.40 -7.89
CA LEU A 541 -5.87 -2.81 -8.06
C LEU A 541 -4.62 -3.64 -7.75
N THR A 542 -4.78 -4.61 -6.85
CA THR A 542 -3.77 -5.65 -6.61
C THR A 542 -4.35 -7.02 -6.93
N LEU A 543 -3.73 -7.74 -7.86
CA LEU A 543 -4.06 -9.11 -8.22
C LEU A 543 -2.85 -9.98 -7.94
N ALA A 544 -2.96 -10.87 -6.95
CA ALA A 544 -1.85 -11.71 -6.51
C ALA A 544 -2.26 -13.17 -6.35
N HIS A 545 -1.52 -14.07 -7.01
CA HIS A 545 -1.71 -15.53 -6.92
C HIS A 545 -3.07 -16.02 -7.43
N LEU A 546 -3.37 -15.73 -8.71
CA LEU A 546 -4.59 -16.18 -9.39
C LEU A 546 -4.26 -17.30 -10.39
N PRO A 547 -4.24 -18.57 -9.97
CA PRO A 547 -3.85 -19.68 -10.83
C PRO A 547 -4.85 -19.98 -11.96
N GLY A 548 -6.12 -19.58 -11.81
CA GLY A 548 -7.16 -19.77 -12.83
C GLY A 548 -7.05 -18.81 -14.03
N VAL A 549 -6.17 -17.80 -13.98
CA VAL A 549 -5.92 -16.88 -15.10
C VAL A 549 -5.03 -17.58 -16.13
N LEU A 550 -5.62 -18.09 -17.19
CA LEU A 550 -4.90 -18.94 -18.16
C LEU A 550 -4.26 -18.12 -19.28
N LYS A 551 -5.03 -17.19 -19.86
CA LYS A 551 -4.60 -16.38 -21.01
C LYS A 551 -4.37 -14.91 -20.65
N GLY A 552 -4.93 -14.46 -19.52
CA GLY A 552 -4.92 -13.05 -19.10
C GLY A 552 -5.81 -12.15 -19.93
N THR A 553 -6.67 -12.70 -20.81
CA THR A 553 -7.61 -11.93 -21.63
C THR A 553 -8.60 -11.14 -20.77
N GLY A 554 -8.90 -11.62 -19.55
CA GLY A 554 -9.73 -10.90 -18.60
C GLY A 554 -9.13 -9.55 -18.17
N LEU A 555 -7.80 -9.42 -18.19
CA LEU A 555 -7.13 -8.16 -17.86
C LEU A 555 -7.43 -7.06 -18.87
N ILE A 556 -7.66 -7.42 -20.14
CA ILE A 556 -7.95 -6.45 -21.20
C ILE A 556 -9.29 -5.77 -20.90
N GLU A 557 -10.34 -6.55 -20.71
CA GLU A 557 -11.69 -6.04 -20.41
C GLU A 557 -11.73 -5.29 -19.06
N LEU A 558 -11.02 -5.80 -18.05
CA LEU A 558 -10.87 -5.13 -16.76
C LEU A 558 -10.29 -3.73 -16.95
N LEU A 559 -9.12 -3.61 -17.60
CA LEU A 559 -8.41 -2.35 -17.73
C LEU A 559 -9.07 -1.38 -18.74
N GLN A 560 -9.82 -1.90 -19.70
CA GLN A 560 -10.70 -1.08 -20.54
C GLN A 560 -11.84 -0.43 -19.73
N GLY A 561 -12.38 -1.15 -18.73
CA GLY A 561 -13.46 -0.68 -17.86
C GLY A 561 -12.99 0.29 -16.76
N CYS A 562 -11.87 -0.02 -16.11
CA CYS A 562 -11.31 0.76 -14.99
C CYS A 562 -10.45 1.94 -15.47
N LYS A 563 -11.07 2.94 -16.08
CA LYS A 563 -10.37 4.10 -16.69
C LYS A 563 -9.63 5.01 -15.70
N ASP A 564 -10.06 5.02 -14.43
CA ASP A 564 -9.48 5.83 -13.36
C ASP A 564 -8.34 5.12 -12.62
N LEU A 565 -7.84 3.99 -13.15
CA LEU A 565 -6.81 3.21 -12.48
C LEU A 565 -5.47 3.95 -12.45
N HIS A 566 -4.99 4.25 -11.23
CA HIS A 566 -3.73 4.95 -10.98
C HIS A 566 -2.62 4.00 -10.53
N SER A 567 -2.97 2.88 -9.89
CA SER A 567 -2.00 1.91 -9.38
C SER A 567 -2.43 0.49 -9.74
N LEU A 568 -1.51 -0.24 -10.36
CA LEU A 568 -1.69 -1.63 -10.78
C LEU A 568 -0.55 -2.48 -10.21
N SER A 569 -0.90 -3.49 -9.42
CA SER A 569 0.03 -4.47 -8.87
C SER A 569 -0.39 -5.88 -9.29
N LEU A 570 0.42 -6.51 -10.13
CA LEU A 570 0.20 -7.87 -10.61
C LEU A 570 1.28 -8.78 -10.04
N ALA A 571 0.88 -9.90 -9.44
CA ALA A 571 1.80 -10.89 -8.92
C ALA A 571 1.33 -12.32 -9.20
N ASN A 572 2.17 -13.17 -9.80
CA ASN A 572 1.91 -14.60 -9.95
C ASN A 572 0.54 -14.94 -10.56
N LEU A 573 0.29 -14.45 -11.78
CA LEU A 573 -0.94 -14.78 -12.52
C LEU A 573 -0.74 -16.06 -13.34
N GLY A 574 -1.68 -16.99 -13.23
CA GLY A 574 -1.64 -18.27 -13.92
C GLY A 574 -0.51 -19.18 -13.46
N SER A 575 0.16 -19.82 -14.42
CA SER A 575 1.25 -20.77 -14.17
C SER A 575 2.52 -20.06 -13.69
N LEU A 576 3.12 -20.55 -12.60
CA LEU A 576 4.43 -20.09 -12.12
C LEU A 576 5.61 -20.62 -12.96
N LYS A 577 5.36 -21.62 -13.83
CA LYS A 577 6.39 -22.24 -14.66
C LYS A 577 6.52 -21.55 -16.02
N THR A 578 5.46 -20.92 -16.50
CA THR A 578 5.40 -20.27 -17.82
C THR A 578 4.49 -19.06 -17.75
N MET A 579 4.93 -17.93 -18.32
CA MET A 579 4.09 -16.74 -18.43
C MET A 579 3.26 -16.81 -19.71
N ASN A 580 1.99 -17.21 -19.60
CA ASN A 580 1.11 -17.40 -20.76
C ASN A 580 0.27 -16.18 -21.12
N TYR A 581 0.32 -15.12 -20.29
CA TYR A 581 -0.50 -13.92 -20.44
C TYR A 581 0.27 -12.70 -20.95
N THR A 582 1.50 -12.87 -21.45
CA THR A 582 2.34 -11.76 -21.91
C THR A 582 1.63 -10.94 -22.98
N GLN A 583 1.05 -11.57 -24.02
CA GLN A 583 0.37 -10.85 -25.10
C GLN A 583 -0.84 -10.05 -24.59
N ALA A 584 -1.67 -10.67 -23.75
CA ALA A 584 -2.81 -9.98 -23.16
C ALA A 584 -2.38 -8.83 -22.24
N LEU A 585 -1.27 -8.97 -21.52
CA LEU A 585 -0.70 -7.88 -20.71
C LEU A 585 -0.26 -6.70 -21.59
N LEU A 586 0.42 -6.94 -22.72
CA LEU A 586 0.85 -5.88 -23.62
C LEU A 586 -0.34 -5.07 -24.14
N GLU A 587 -1.40 -5.78 -24.56
CA GLU A 587 -2.64 -5.15 -25.01
C GLU A 587 -3.33 -4.41 -23.86
N ALA A 588 -3.43 -5.01 -22.68
CA ALA A 588 -4.08 -4.39 -21.52
C ALA A 588 -3.38 -3.10 -21.08
N LEU A 589 -2.04 -3.04 -21.16
CA LEU A 589 -1.26 -1.85 -20.84
C LEU A 589 -1.57 -0.66 -21.77
N SER A 590 -1.97 -0.90 -23.02
CA SER A 590 -2.37 0.17 -23.96
C SER A 590 -3.59 0.97 -23.47
N TYR A 591 -4.43 0.37 -22.62
CA TYR A 591 -5.59 1.03 -22.03
C TYR A 591 -5.27 1.79 -20.73
N CYS A 592 -4.08 1.59 -20.16
CA CYS A 592 -3.67 2.14 -18.87
C CYS A 592 -3.19 3.61 -18.96
N THR A 593 -4.09 4.52 -19.33
CA THR A 593 -3.74 5.94 -19.58
C THR A 593 -3.51 6.78 -18.31
N GLN A 594 -4.09 6.38 -17.18
CA GLN A 594 -3.97 7.08 -15.89
C GLN A 594 -3.02 6.39 -14.90
N VAL A 595 -2.44 5.24 -15.28
CA VAL A 595 -1.57 4.48 -14.37
C VAL A 595 -0.29 5.25 -14.11
N ARG A 596 -0.04 5.51 -12.83
CA ARG A 596 1.17 6.19 -12.31
C ARG A 596 2.12 5.20 -11.65
N ASP A 597 1.58 4.11 -11.13
CA ASP A 597 2.29 3.11 -10.37
C ASP A 597 2.05 1.72 -10.97
N LEU A 598 3.10 1.11 -11.50
CA LEU A 598 3.06 -0.27 -11.97
C LEU A 598 4.02 -1.15 -11.17
N ARG A 599 3.50 -2.22 -10.58
CA ARG A 599 4.28 -3.29 -9.98
C ARG A 599 3.95 -4.60 -10.69
N LEU A 600 4.95 -5.28 -11.23
CA LEU A 600 4.80 -6.59 -11.85
C LEU A 600 5.76 -7.59 -11.22
N GLU A 601 5.21 -8.67 -10.69
CA GLU A 601 5.95 -9.78 -10.12
C GLU A 601 5.56 -11.10 -10.81
N GLN A 602 6.48 -11.67 -11.58
CA GLN A 602 6.21 -12.92 -12.28
C GLN A 602 7.52 -13.69 -12.53
N PRO A 603 7.63 -14.97 -12.13
CA PRO A 603 8.77 -15.80 -12.49
C PRO A 603 8.94 -15.92 -14.01
N TYR A 604 10.19 -16.00 -14.47
CA TYR A 604 10.56 -16.15 -15.89
C TYR A 604 10.03 -15.02 -16.80
N PHE A 605 9.76 -13.85 -16.24
CA PHE A 605 9.31 -12.71 -17.02
C PHE A 605 10.45 -12.13 -17.84
N ASN A 606 10.20 -11.95 -19.14
CA ASN A 606 11.14 -11.33 -20.07
C ASN A 606 10.72 -9.88 -20.35
N ALA A 607 11.40 -8.93 -19.71
CA ALA A 607 11.23 -7.49 -19.95
C ALA A 607 11.97 -7.07 -21.23
N ASN A 608 11.35 -7.38 -22.37
CA ASN A 608 11.87 -7.14 -23.72
C ASN A 608 11.39 -5.80 -24.30
N ALA A 609 11.82 -5.49 -25.53
CA ALA A 609 11.41 -4.31 -26.28
C ALA A 609 9.89 -4.14 -26.37
N ALA A 610 9.14 -5.19 -26.73
CA ALA A 610 7.69 -5.13 -26.87
C ALA A 610 6.98 -4.76 -25.56
N PHE A 611 7.46 -5.28 -24.42
CA PHE A 611 6.95 -4.89 -23.10
C PHE A 611 7.17 -3.41 -22.80
N PHE A 612 8.38 -2.92 -23.01
CA PHE A 612 8.70 -1.52 -22.74
C PHE A 612 8.04 -0.56 -23.73
N GLU A 613 7.83 -0.97 -24.98
CA GLU A 613 7.08 -0.21 -25.98
C GLU A 613 5.60 -0.08 -25.59
N ALA A 614 4.96 -1.17 -25.16
CA ALA A 614 3.59 -1.12 -24.64
C ALA A 614 3.51 -0.24 -23.38
N LEU A 615 4.49 -0.37 -22.48
CA LEU A 615 4.54 0.43 -21.26
C LEU A 615 4.75 1.93 -21.53
N SER A 616 5.47 2.28 -22.60
CA SER A 616 5.65 3.68 -23.03
C SER A 616 4.33 4.37 -23.42
N GLN A 617 3.27 3.62 -23.66
CA GLN A 617 1.92 4.18 -23.90
C GLN A 617 1.27 4.68 -22.60
N CYS A 618 1.74 4.24 -21.44
CA CYS A 618 1.32 4.74 -20.13
C CYS A 618 1.99 6.11 -19.84
N GLY A 619 1.55 7.17 -20.53
CA GLY A 619 2.20 8.49 -20.47
C GLY A 619 2.27 9.15 -19.09
N GLN A 620 1.45 8.72 -18.11
CA GLN A 620 1.47 9.22 -16.73
C GLN A 620 2.31 8.37 -15.77
N LEU A 621 3.00 7.33 -16.24
CA LEU A 621 3.74 6.42 -15.39
C LEU A 621 4.86 7.16 -14.64
N ARG A 622 4.89 7.01 -13.31
CA ARG A 622 5.87 7.65 -12.41
C ARG A 622 6.77 6.64 -11.71
N ARG A 623 6.22 5.47 -11.35
CA ARG A 623 6.93 4.46 -10.56
C ARG A 623 6.74 3.08 -11.17
N LEU A 624 7.85 2.44 -11.50
CA LEU A 624 7.90 1.10 -12.07
C LEU A 624 8.69 0.16 -11.15
N CYS A 625 8.07 -0.95 -10.76
CA CYS A 625 8.71 -2.01 -10.01
C CYS A 625 8.54 -3.35 -10.72
N LEU A 626 9.64 -3.96 -11.14
CA LEU A 626 9.67 -5.28 -11.77
C LEU A 626 10.38 -6.28 -10.87
N VAL A 627 9.74 -7.39 -10.58
CA VAL A 627 10.30 -8.49 -9.77
C VAL A 627 10.17 -9.78 -10.56
N SER A 628 11.28 -10.45 -10.85
CA SER A 628 11.23 -11.72 -11.58
C SER A 628 12.34 -12.68 -11.21
N ARG A 629 11.95 -13.82 -10.64
CA ARG A 629 12.84 -14.95 -10.44
C ARG A 629 13.17 -15.54 -11.81
N HIS A 630 14.45 -15.57 -12.18
CA HIS A 630 14.93 -16.03 -13.50
C HIS A 630 14.39 -15.21 -14.69
N GLY A 631 13.91 -13.99 -14.47
CA GLY A 631 13.55 -13.10 -15.56
C GLY A 631 14.77 -12.53 -16.28
N THR A 632 14.53 -11.91 -17.43
CA THR A 632 15.57 -11.23 -18.22
C THR A 632 15.11 -9.81 -18.56
N PHE A 633 16.06 -8.93 -18.86
CA PHE A 633 15.77 -7.57 -19.32
C PHE A 633 16.68 -7.18 -20.48
N GLN A 634 16.19 -6.28 -21.35
CA GLN A 634 16.95 -5.73 -22.46
C GLN A 634 17.39 -4.28 -22.13
N PRO A 635 18.68 -4.00 -21.87
CA PRO A 635 19.13 -2.67 -21.44
C PRO A 635 18.73 -1.54 -22.39
N ALA A 636 18.85 -1.75 -23.71
CA ALA A 636 18.48 -0.73 -24.70
C ALA A 636 16.98 -0.39 -24.66
N ALA A 637 16.12 -1.38 -24.46
CA ALA A 637 14.68 -1.18 -24.36
C ALA A 637 14.30 -0.39 -23.10
N VAL A 638 14.94 -0.68 -21.97
CA VAL A 638 14.74 0.07 -20.71
C VAL A 638 15.12 1.53 -20.90
N THR A 639 16.27 1.80 -21.52
CA THR A 639 16.72 3.17 -21.80
C THR A 639 15.75 3.89 -22.72
N ALA A 640 15.29 3.26 -23.81
CA ALA A 640 14.31 3.86 -24.72
C ALA A 640 13.00 4.20 -24.00
N PHE A 641 12.46 3.29 -23.19
CA PHE A 641 11.30 3.55 -22.35
C PHE A 641 11.51 4.73 -21.41
N MET A 642 12.65 4.78 -20.72
CA MET A 642 12.96 5.90 -19.82
C MET A 642 13.04 7.22 -20.59
N GLN A 643 13.47 7.25 -21.86
CA GLN A 643 13.41 8.44 -22.71
C GLN A 643 11.97 8.84 -23.05
N SER A 644 11.13 7.87 -23.41
CA SER A 644 9.73 8.10 -23.78
C SER A 644 8.86 8.58 -22.61
N CYS A 645 9.03 8.00 -21.42
CA CYS A 645 8.28 8.37 -20.22
C CYS A 645 9.09 9.34 -19.34
N SER A 646 8.91 10.64 -19.60
CA SER A 646 9.62 11.73 -18.88
C SER A 646 9.34 11.79 -17.38
N ASP A 647 8.15 11.34 -16.98
CA ASP A 647 7.63 11.50 -15.63
C ASP A 647 8.04 10.36 -14.68
N VAL A 648 8.74 9.34 -15.20
CA VAL A 648 9.25 8.22 -14.39
C VAL A 648 10.36 8.74 -13.47
N ILE A 649 10.08 8.68 -12.17
CA ILE A 649 10.95 9.09 -11.06
C ILE A 649 11.43 7.91 -10.22
N MET A 650 10.89 6.72 -10.44
CA MET A 650 11.33 5.49 -9.77
C MET A 650 11.29 4.33 -10.77
N CYS A 651 12.42 3.65 -10.92
CA CYS A 651 12.55 2.45 -11.73
C CYS A 651 13.36 1.43 -10.96
N HIS A 652 12.67 0.48 -10.32
CA HIS A 652 13.31 -0.62 -9.60
C HIS A 652 13.07 -1.94 -10.33
N MET A 653 14.15 -2.66 -10.63
CA MET A 653 14.12 -3.93 -11.36
C MET A 653 14.95 -4.96 -10.60
N PHE A 654 14.26 -5.93 -10.01
CA PHE A 654 14.82 -7.07 -9.30
C PHE A 654 14.57 -8.33 -10.13
N MET A 655 15.44 -8.56 -11.11
CA MET A 655 15.25 -9.60 -12.13
C MET A 655 16.47 -10.53 -12.19
N GLY A 656 16.50 -11.47 -13.13
CA GLY A 656 17.73 -12.17 -13.48
C GLY A 656 18.66 -11.29 -14.33
N GLY A 657 19.95 -11.66 -14.35
CA GLY A 657 21.03 -10.90 -14.99
C GLY A 657 22.31 -10.98 -14.18
N THR A 658 23.45 -10.66 -14.80
CA THR A 658 24.72 -10.54 -14.05
C THR A 658 24.73 -9.23 -13.26
N LEU A 659 25.40 -9.23 -12.10
CA LEU A 659 25.56 -8.01 -11.30
C LEU A 659 26.16 -6.85 -12.12
N VAL A 660 27.10 -7.17 -13.03
CA VAL A 660 27.71 -6.20 -13.94
C VAL A 660 26.67 -5.58 -14.86
N ALA A 661 25.85 -6.39 -15.55
CA ALA A 661 24.82 -5.88 -16.44
C ALA A 661 23.81 -4.96 -15.72
N CYS A 662 23.40 -5.37 -14.52
CA CYS A 662 22.51 -4.56 -13.68
C CYS A 662 23.15 -3.21 -13.28
N LYS A 663 24.40 -3.22 -12.78
CA LYS A 663 25.12 -2.00 -12.40
C LYS A 663 25.39 -1.08 -13.60
N THR A 664 25.73 -1.65 -14.75
CA THR A 664 25.92 -0.88 -15.99
C THR A 664 24.64 -0.18 -16.40
N LEU A 665 23.50 -0.89 -16.45
CA LEU A 665 22.22 -0.28 -16.79
C LEU A 665 21.83 0.80 -15.77
N GLN A 666 21.92 0.51 -14.48
CA GLN A 666 21.61 1.49 -13.43
C GLN A 666 22.42 2.78 -13.60
N LYS A 667 23.73 2.65 -13.82
CA LYS A 667 24.61 3.79 -14.05
C LYS A 667 24.19 4.57 -15.30
N THR A 668 23.98 3.88 -16.43
CA THR A 668 23.54 4.52 -17.68
C THR A 668 22.26 5.34 -17.50
N LEU A 669 21.28 4.81 -16.76
CA LEU A 669 20.02 5.52 -16.52
C LEU A 669 20.22 6.75 -15.62
N LEU A 670 20.99 6.64 -14.54
CA LEU A 670 21.29 7.77 -13.66
C LEU A 670 22.07 8.86 -14.40
N ASP A 671 23.13 8.49 -15.12
CA ASP A 671 23.95 9.43 -15.88
C ASP A 671 23.13 10.16 -16.96
N SER A 672 22.16 9.48 -17.59
CA SER A 672 21.34 10.06 -18.67
C SER A 672 20.20 10.96 -18.16
N PHE A 673 19.63 10.68 -16.98
CA PHE A 673 18.34 11.27 -16.58
C PHE A 673 18.36 12.01 -15.24
N SER A 674 19.34 11.81 -14.35
CA SER A 674 19.32 12.45 -13.03
C SER A 674 19.39 13.97 -13.06
N VAL A 675 19.94 14.57 -14.13
CA VAL A 675 19.99 16.03 -14.29
C VAL A 675 18.59 16.62 -14.57
N SER A 676 17.85 16.00 -15.49
CA SER A 676 16.48 16.44 -15.82
C SER A 676 15.45 15.97 -14.80
N ARG A 677 15.78 14.91 -14.03
CA ARG A 677 14.93 14.30 -13.01
C ARG A 677 15.68 14.20 -11.68
N PRO A 678 15.78 15.29 -10.91
CA PRO A 678 16.52 15.27 -9.64
C PRO A 678 16.01 14.22 -8.66
N ALA A 679 14.71 13.93 -8.69
CA ALA A 679 14.07 12.92 -7.86
C ALA A 679 14.28 11.47 -8.33
N LEU A 680 14.97 11.22 -9.44
CA LEU A 680 15.07 9.88 -10.02
C LEU A 680 15.76 8.88 -9.08
N SER A 681 15.04 7.81 -8.75
CA SER A 681 15.53 6.63 -8.01
C SER A 681 15.59 5.43 -8.94
N VAL A 682 16.81 4.94 -9.24
CA VAL A 682 17.01 3.74 -10.06
C VAL A 682 17.71 2.67 -9.24
N VAL A 683 17.11 1.48 -9.19
CA VAL A 683 17.69 0.31 -8.53
C VAL A 683 17.54 -0.89 -9.46
N ILE A 684 18.63 -1.28 -10.12
CA ILE A 684 18.66 -2.47 -10.98
C ILE A 684 19.57 -3.48 -10.30
N TYR A 685 19.01 -4.61 -9.90
CA TYR A 685 19.76 -5.57 -9.10
C TYR A 685 19.32 -7.01 -9.32
N PRO A 686 20.23 -8.01 -9.30
CA PRO A 686 19.82 -9.40 -9.39
C PRO A 686 19.02 -9.82 -8.15
N LEU A 687 17.81 -10.37 -8.35
CA LEU A 687 16.91 -10.72 -7.25
C LEU A 687 17.48 -11.78 -6.28
N LEU A 688 18.30 -12.70 -6.79
CA LEU A 688 18.83 -13.83 -6.02
C LEU A 688 20.26 -13.59 -5.50
N HIS A 689 20.73 -12.34 -5.53
CA HIS A 689 22.06 -12.00 -5.02
C HIS A 689 22.04 -11.83 -3.50
N GLU A 690 23.10 -12.29 -2.83
CA GLU A 690 23.21 -12.30 -1.36
C GLU A 690 23.14 -10.90 -0.73
N ASP A 691 23.76 -9.91 -1.37
CA ASP A 691 23.76 -8.51 -0.92
C ASP A 691 22.45 -7.74 -1.16
N LEU A 692 21.39 -8.38 -1.67
CA LEU A 692 20.12 -7.68 -1.96
C LEU A 692 19.59 -6.91 -0.74
N ALA A 693 19.73 -7.45 0.47
CA ALA A 693 19.29 -6.77 1.70
C ALA A 693 20.01 -5.42 1.93
N HIS A 694 21.30 -5.33 1.59
CA HIS A 694 22.05 -4.07 1.68
C HIS A 694 21.53 -3.03 0.68
N VAL A 695 21.22 -3.47 -0.53
CA VAL A 695 20.62 -2.60 -1.56
C VAL A 695 19.26 -2.08 -1.11
N ILE A 696 18.40 -2.96 -0.59
CA ILE A 696 17.06 -2.62 -0.09
C ILE A 696 17.11 -1.52 0.98
N ARG A 697 18.07 -1.59 1.91
CA ARG A 697 18.23 -0.61 2.99
C ARG A 697 18.67 0.77 2.50
N GLY A 698 19.34 0.86 1.35
CA GLY A 698 19.75 2.12 0.74
C GLY A 698 18.64 2.84 -0.04
N MET A 699 17.48 2.20 -0.22
CA MET A 699 16.38 2.75 -1.01
C MET A 699 15.61 3.80 -0.22
N PRO A 700 15.08 4.85 -0.87
CA PRO A 700 14.14 5.76 -0.22
C PRO A 700 12.94 4.98 0.34
N LEU A 701 12.67 5.13 1.64
CA LEU A 701 11.62 4.37 2.34
C LEU A 701 10.24 4.55 1.71
N CYS A 702 9.93 5.75 1.18
CA CYS A 702 8.67 5.99 0.49
C CYS A 702 8.48 5.06 -0.73
N HIS A 703 9.53 4.79 -1.51
CA HIS A 703 9.46 3.87 -2.65
C HIS A 703 9.53 2.41 -2.21
N LEU A 704 10.28 2.13 -1.14
CA LEU A 704 10.39 0.79 -0.59
C LEU A 704 9.02 0.29 -0.09
N ASP A 705 8.38 1.07 0.77
CA ASP A 705 7.14 0.71 1.44
C ASP A 705 5.89 0.86 0.56
N GLU A 706 5.88 1.81 -0.38
CA GLU A 706 4.72 2.05 -1.25
C GLU A 706 4.71 1.23 -2.54
N MET A 707 5.88 0.78 -3.03
CA MET A 707 5.97 0.13 -4.34
C MET A 707 6.78 -1.16 -4.33
N THR A 708 7.97 -1.14 -3.73
CA THR A 708 8.91 -2.25 -3.90
C THR A 708 8.46 -3.50 -3.16
N LEU A 709 8.18 -3.36 -1.87
CA LEU A 709 7.69 -4.45 -1.02
C LEU A 709 6.22 -4.72 -1.30
N PHE A 710 5.88 -5.97 -1.59
CA PHE A 710 4.50 -6.38 -1.65
C PHE A 710 3.89 -6.41 -0.25
N LYS A 711 2.77 -5.71 -0.07
CA LYS A 711 1.93 -5.84 1.11
C LYS A 711 0.49 -5.43 0.76
N SER A 712 -0.44 -5.97 1.52
CA SER A 712 -1.82 -5.49 1.52
C SER A 712 -1.86 -4.14 2.26
N ARG A 713 -2.49 -3.14 1.66
CA ARG A 713 -2.63 -1.77 2.20
C ARG A 713 -4.01 -1.52 2.77
N VAL A 714 -4.98 -2.35 2.41
CA VAL A 714 -6.36 -2.25 2.89
C VAL A 714 -6.40 -2.45 4.41
N ALA A 715 -6.93 -1.45 5.12
CA ALA A 715 -7.04 -1.42 6.57
C ALA A 715 -5.70 -1.68 7.31
N GLU A 716 -4.56 -1.36 6.70
CA GLU A 716 -3.24 -1.55 7.33
C GLU A 716 -2.95 -0.46 8.37
N GLU A 717 -3.25 0.80 8.05
CA GLU A 717 -2.97 1.97 8.89
C GLU A 717 -4.28 2.67 9.30
N PRO A 718 -4.35 3.29 10.49
CA PRO A 718 -5.52 4.05 10.92
C PRO A 718 -5.73 5.27 10.02
N MET A 719 -6.99 5.65 9.85
CA MET A 719 -7.34 6.85 9.06
C MET A 719 -6.66 8.08 9.67
N SER A 720 -5.87 8.78 8.87
CA SER A 720 -5.31 10.08 9.24
C SER A 720 -6.48 11.05 9.49
N ARG A 721 -6.59 11.58 10.71
CA ARG A 721 -7.56 12.63 11.03
C ARG A 721 -7.21 13.94 10.33
#